data_AF-A0A8H4J2U4-F1
#
_entry.id   AF-A0A8H4J2U4-F1
#
_cell.length_a   1.000
_cell.length_b   1.000
_cell.length_c   1.000
_cell.angle_alpha   90.00
_cell.angle_beta   90.00
_cell.angle_gamma   90.00
#
_symmetry.space_group_name_H-M   'P 1'
#
loop_
_entity.id
_entity.type
_entity.pdbx_description
1 polymer ?
#
loop_
_entity_poly.entity_id
_entity_poly.type
_entity_poly.pdbx_seq_one_letter_code
_entity_poly.pdbx_strand_id
1 'polypeptide(L)'
;MPKISKQVEERKKKAADSKLDLSTSENFLIRPELMRIYKNAIGDGLESSHLSYPKGFSGDPALVSQLAQFFNSYFSPSIPVEPNHVVTAPGAATCLDTLLFNICDPGDAVLVPGPYWNGFDFQFRVRSSVEPITVNVEEFSDTFTTKLIPALSAALEASERPVRALILTNPHNPFGQCYSKEVLEQCVKFCQQHGIHYVSDEVYALSVLAGADLEGRAPFTSALSLDLQALGCAPEYVHTIWSASKDFGSSGIRMGCIVTQANSALAVGTALGANTQTSSFSAIAVTGLLGSPELPDLMRLNAARLAEAYRTVTEFLDRHGIKYIPVTAGLFVFARLNPDAKTWEDEAATVAGLADAGVLVSPGRAYHGVEHEKGWARITFAVEPAELRAGLGVIAATLSGMANLGFSESCTLEEATTPNLKLRDATGSIWPHIALILVQIVAYNVPNFAGRRLVFGLAIVGLAITAQLNLFTQDIATANLFALAWPHYLSTLEKIVFAGDKGPEGDLWRLDKRAQEALGFAPFSYEKLKWAVVLLLNLRGVDWSFQIPKMPKKGARYNSRARFLVVQSIELVGVLFMADLVSHAMIRLNFSRAGYPPGTLNSRCLTLRDPDPFWGFLKTLVYGSGPYYFINMQYITCSIVAVALGISQPKDWPPLFGKLAEVTTVRKFWGEFWQQMMRRFFTTYSRQFTRALGIKRGTNLSAYTQLWMTFAVSGVFHAASILLMPSPANVSFYERTAGIMYYFLWQAAVITLEDFLQWAWKRAFGEPKGPTHVLGYLWVICSFWISLPWPGDVMLRVKMGEVAPLPTAWTAGLVERIPLR
;
A
#
# COMPACT_ATOMS: atom_id res chain seq x y z
N MET A 1 -14.19 -5.22 17.22
CA MET A 1 -13.65 -6.60 17.13
C MET A 1 -13.16 -6.87 15.71
N PRO A 2 -11.93 -7.35 15.51
CA PRO A 2 -11.54 -7.91 14.21
C PRO A 2 -12.48 -9.08 13.92
N LYS A 3 -13.04 -9.15 12.71
CA LYS A 3 -13.89 -10.28 12.32
C LYS A 3 -13.04 -11.55 12.41
N ILE A 4 -13.36 -12.44 13.35
CA ILE A 4 -12.65 -13.71 13.61
C ILE A 4 -12.46 -14.52 12.31
N SER A 5 -13.40 -14.42 11.37
CA SER A 5 -13.31 -15.03 10.03
C SER A 5 -12.10 -14.54 9.21
N LYS A 6 -11.78 -13.24 9.30
CA LYS A 6 -10.66 -12.61 8.57
C LYS A 6 -9.31 -13.04 9.15
N GLN A 7 -9.21 -13.18 10.47
CA GLN A 7 -8.02 -13.72 11.15
C GLN A 7 -7.83 -15.23 10.87
N VAL A 8 -8.92 -15.99 10.71
CA VAL A 8 -8.86 -17.41 10.33
C VAL A 8 -8.44 -17.57 8.85
N GLU A 9 -8.94 -16.73 7.95
CA GLU A 9 -8.47 -16.69 6.55
C GLU A 9 -7.00 -16.23 6.46
N GLU A 10 -6.60 -15.22 7.23
CA GLU A 10 -5.21 -14.77 7.31
C GLU A 10 -4.28 -15.87 7.85
N ARG A 11 -4.70 -16.64 8.86
CA ARG A 11 -3.95 -17.81 9.35
C ARG A 11 -3.82 -18.92 8.31
N LYS A 12 -4.86 -19.18 7.52
CA LYS A 12 -4.81 -20.14 6.39
C LYS A 12 -3.89 -19.65 5.26
N LYS A 13 -3.81 -18.34 5.03
CA LYS A 13 -2.87 -17.72 4.08
C LYS A 13 -1.43 -17.74 4.60
N LYS A 14 -1.21 -17.46 5.89
CA LYS A 14 0.10 -17.47 6.56
C LYS A 14 0.74 -18.86 6.61
N ALA A 15 -0.06 -19.93 6.65
CA ALA A 15 0.45 -21.30 6.58
C ALA A 15 0.94 -21.71 5.17
N ALA A 16 0.61 -20.93 4.13
CA ALA A 16 1.03 -21.19 2.75
C ALA A 16 2.23 -20.33 2.30
N ASP A 17 2.56 -19.25 3.02
CA ASP A 17 3.74 -18.38 2.80
C ASP A 17 4.56 -18.31 4.10
N SER A 18 5.51 -19.23 4.30
CA SER A 18 6.36 -19.24 5.51
C SER A 18 7.43 -18.13 5.44
N LYS A 19 7.03 -16.90 5.73
CA LYS A 19 7.97 -15.79 5.94
C LYS A 19 8.74 -16.00 7.25
N LEU A 20 10.02 -15.64 7.27
CA LEU A 20 10.87 -15.71 8.46
C LEU A 20 10.48 -14.58 9.42
N ASP A 21 10.08 -14.92 10.65
CA ASP A 21 9.53 -13.96 11.60
C ASP A 21 10.61 -13.45 12.58
N LEU A 22 11.15 -12.25 12.32
CA LEU A 22 11.97 -11.49 13.25
C LEU A 22 11.18 -10.37 13.94
N SER A 23 9.85 -10.39 13.84
CA SER A 23 8.96 -9.36 14.42
C SER A 23 8.46 -9.77 15.80
N THR A 24 8.21 -11.07 16.02
CA THR A 24 7.69 -11.61 17.27
C THR A 24 8.80 -11.68 18.32
N SER A 25 8.56 -11.13 19.51
CA SER A 25 9.51 -11.24 20.64
C SER A 25 9.30 -12.56 21.38
N GLU A 26 10.04 -13.59 20.99
CA GLU A 26 10.05 -14.89 21.65
C GLU A 26 11.48 -15.46 21.66
N ASN A 27 11.85 -16.15 22.74
CA ASN A 27 13.19 -16.68 22.94
C ASN A 27 13.25 -18.15 22.49
N PHE A 28 13.93 -18.41 21.38
CA PHE A 28 14.13 -19.76 20.86
C PHE A 28 15.47 -20.38 21.29
N LEU A 29 16.36 -19.58 21.88
CA LEU A 29 17.77 -19.96 22.06
C LEU A 29 18.02 -21.05 23.09
N ILE A 30 17.07 -21.33 23.99
CA ILE A 30 17.19 -22.33 25.06
C ILE A 30 16.06 -23.37 25.06
N ARG A 31 15.36 -23.51 23.93
CA ARG A 31 14.22 -24.44 23.80
C ARG A 31 14.56 -25.91 24.04
N PRO A 32 15.69 -26.46 23.56
CA PRO A 32 16.02 -27.86 23.81
C PRO A 32 16.11 -28.19 25.31
N GLU A 33 16.72 -27.29 26.09
CA GLU A 33 16.87 -27.43 27.53
C GLU A 33 15.51 -27.33 28.23
N LEU A 34 14.70 -26.32 27.88
CA LEU A 34 13.36 -26.13 28.43
C LEU A 34 12.43 -27.30 28.13
N MET A 35 12.47 -27.84 26.91
CA MET A 35 11.66 -28.99 26.52
C MET A 35 11.94 -30.21 27.39
N ARG A 36 13.20 -30.45 27.73
CA ARG A 36 13.59 -31.54 28.64
C ARG A 36 13.09 -31.27 30.05
N ILE A 37 13.34 -30.07 30.59
CA ILE A 37 12.91 -29.69 31.94
C ILE A 37 11.39 -29.81 32.09
N TYR A 38 10.62 -29.29 31.14
CA TYR A 38 9.15 -29.36 31.20
C TYR A 38 8.62 -30.79 31.05
N LYS A 39 9.20 -31.61 30.18
CA LYS A 39 8.80 -33.01 30.06
C LYS A 39 9.01 -33.78 31.36
N ASN A 40 10.14 -33.57 32.01
CA ASN A 40 10.44 -34.20 33.30
C ASN A 40 9.49 -33.68 34.38
N ALA A 41 9.34 -32.35 34.50
CA ALA A 41 8.43 -31.74 35.48
C ALA A 41 6.99 -32.24 35.35
N ILE A 42 6.47 -32.34 34.12
CA ILE A 42 5.11 -32.84 33.88
C ILE A 42 5.04 -34.36 34.09
N GLY A 43 6.01 -35.12 33.61
CA GLY A 43 6.05 -36.58 33.74
C GLY A 43 6.11 -37.03 35.20
N ASP A 44 6.93 -36.35 36.01
CA ASP A 44 7.17 -36.70 37.41
C ASP A 44 6.17 -36.03 38.37
N GLY A 45 5.66 -34.84 38.02
CA GLY A 45 4.83 -34.01 38.89
C GLY A 45 3.32 -34.10 38.65
N LEU A 46 2.85 -34.77 37.59
CA LEU A 46 1.42 -34.88 37.32
C LEU A 46 0.73 -35.92 38.22
N GLU A 47 -0.10 -35.43 39.13
CA GLU A 47 -0.93 -36.25 40.01
C GLU A 47 -2.44 -36.11 39.73
N SER A 48 -3.24 -37.07 40.20
CA SER A 48 -4.71 -37.02 40.07
C SER A 48 -5.34 -35.75 40.66
N SER A 49 -4.75 -35.20 41.72
CA SER A 49 -5.17 -33.96 42.37
C SER A 49 -5.17 -32.75 41.41
N HIS A 50 -4.25 -32.72 40.44
CA HIS A 50 -4.11 -31.64 39.47
C HIS A 50 -5.20 -31.60 38.39
N LEU A 51 -5.98 -32.68 38.26
CA LEU A 51 -7.16 -32.75 37.38
C LEU A 51 -8.41 -32.13 38.03
N SER A 52 -8.32 -31.73 39.30
CA SER A 52 -9.39 -31.05 40.04
C SER A 52 -9.21 -29.53 40.01
N TYR A 53 -10.18 -28.79 40.57
CA TYR A 53 -10.04 -27.35 40.76
C TYR A 53 -8.77 -27.02 41.58
N PRO A 54 -8.00 -25.99 41.20
CA PRO A 54 -6.82 -25.57 41.95
C PRO A 54 -7.19 -25.21 43.39
N LYS A 55 -6.34 -25.61 44.34
CA LYS A 55 -6.62 -25.45 45.79
C LYS A 55 -6.29 -24.06 46.33
N GLY A 56 -5.52 -23.24 45.59
CA GLY A 56 -5.10 -21.91 46.02
C GLY A 56 -5.83 -20.81 45.26
N PHE A 57 -6.22 -19.77 46.01
CA PHE A 57 -7.03 -18.67 45.50
C PHE A 57 -6.23 -17.76 44.56
N SER A 58 -4.98 -17.45 44.90
CA SER A 58 -4.05 -16.65 44.10
C SER A 58 -3.28 -17.47 43.04
N GLY A 59 -3.47 -18.79 43.00
CA GLY A 59 -2.73 -19.70 42.14
C GLY A 59 -2.48 -21.05 42.82
N ASP A 60 -1.87 -21.99 42.09
CA ASP A 60 -1.45 -23.25 42.68
C ASP A 60 -0.44 -23.01 43.84
N PRO A 61 -0.65 -23.59 45.05
CA PRO A 61 0.18 -23.30 46.21
C PRO A 61 1.67 -23.62 46.03
N ALA A 62 2.01 -24.67 45.29
CA ALA A 62 3.41 -25.04 45.04
C ALA A 62 4.06 -24.03 44.10
N LEU A 63 3.34 -23.63 43.03
CA LEU A 63 3.80 -22.59 42.12
C LEU A 63 4.02 -21.25 42.83
N VAL A 64 3.05 -20.80 43.62
CA VAL A 64 3.11 -19.54 44.36
C VAL A 64 4.30 -19.51 45.33
N SER A 65 4.51 -20.62 46.05
CA SER A 65 5.65 -20.76 46.96
C SER A 65 6.98 -20.74 46.21
N GLN A 66 7.05 -21.42 45.06
CA GLN A 66 8.24 -21.46 44.22
C GLN A 66 8.55 -20.09 43.60
N LEU A 67 7.53 -19.34 43.18
CA LEU A 67 7.66 -17.98 42.67
C LEU A 67 8.23 -17.04 43.75
N ALA A 68 7.73 -17.12 44.98
CA ALA A 68 8.26 -16.33 46.09
C ALA A 68 9.76 -16.60 46.33
N GLN A 69 10.17 -17.88 46.36
CA GLN A 69 11.58 -18.27 46.45
C GLN A 69 12.41 -17.76 45.26
N PHE A 70 11.86 -17.86 44.06
CA PHE A 70 12.49 -17.38 42.84
C PHE A 70 12.74 -15.87 42.88
N PHE A 71 11.76 -15.05 43.27
CA PHE A 71 11.95 -13.61 43.43
C PHE A 71 13.01 -13.29 44.49
N ASN A 72 12.96 -13.95 45.64
CA ASN A 72 13.96 -13.78 46.70
C ASN A 72 15.38 -14.13 46.23
N SER A 73 15.53 -15.09 45.31
CA SER A 73 16.82 -15.55 44.81
C SER A 73 17.38 -14.67 43.68
N TYR A 74 16.53 -14.20 42.78
CA TYR A 74 16.97 -13.59 41.51
C TYR A 74 16.63 -12.12 41.33
N PHE A 75 15.75 -11.55 42.16
CA PHE A 75 15.31 -10.14 42.05
C PHE A 75 15.80 -9.26 43.19
N SER A 76 16.56 -9.83 44.14
CA SER A 76 17.16 -9.14 45.28
C SER A 76 16.21 -8.17 45.98
N PRO A 77 15.02 -8.64 46.42
CA PRO A 77 14.01 -7.75 46.95
C PRO A 77 14.47 -7.13 48.28
N SER A 78 14.16 -5.85 48.51
CA SER A 78 14.49 -5.12 49.75
C SER A 78 13.74 -5.71 50.94
N ILE A 79 12.50 -6.14 50.72
CA ILE A 79 11.68 -6.91 51.67
C ILE A 79 11.45 -8.29 51.06
N PRO A 80 11.67 -9.40 51.79
CA PRO A 80 11.41 -10.74 51.26
C PRO A 80 9.98 -10.89 50.69
N VAL A 81 9.89 -11.50 49.51
CA VAL A 81 8.62 -11.86 48.89
C VAL A 81 8.07 -13.12 49.57
N GLU A 82 6.85 -13.03 50.06
CA GLU A 82 6.11 -14.13 50.68
C GLU A 82 5.04 -14.68 49.71
N PRO A 83 4.59 -15.94 49.87
CA PRO A 83 3.56 -16.53 49.02
C PRO A 83 2.27 -15.71 48.90
N ASN A 84 1.83 -15.05 49.98
CA ASN A 84 0.64 -14.19 50.00
C ASN A 84 0.79 -12.89 49.19
N HIS A 85 2.01 -12.50 48.80
CA HIS A 85 2.26 -11.34 47.94
C HIS A 85 2.08 -11.65 46.45
N VAL A 86 2.00 -12.94 46.08
CA VAL A 86 2.05 -13.40 44.69
C VAL A 86 0.69 -13.86 44.20
N VAL A 87 0.28 -13.35 43.04
CA VAL A 87 -0.94 -13.73 42.35
C VAL A 87 -0.61 -14.16 40.93
N THR A 88 -1.02 -15.36 40.52
CA THR A 88 -0.77 -15.91 39.19
C THR A 88 -1.94 -15.66 38.25
N ALA A 89 -1.66 -15.46 36.97
CA ALA A 89 -2.66 -15.38 35.93
C ALA A 89 -2.15 -15.97 34.60
N PRO A 90 -3.03 -16.22 33.61
CA PRO A 90 -2.68 -16.74 32.27
C PRO A 90 -1.79 -15.83 31.38
N GLY A 91 -0.61 -15.45 31.87
CA GLY A 91 0.39 -14.59 31.24
C GLY A 91 0.37 -13.14 31.74
N ALA A 92 1.46 -12.40 31.48
CA ALA A 92 1.63 -11.01 31.91
C ALA A 92 0.53 -10.05 31.40
N ALA A 93 0.03 -10.28 30.19
CA ALA A 93 -1.11 -9.54 29.64
C ALA A 93 -2.35 -9.56 30.55
N THR A 94 -2.69 -10.75 31.06
CA THR A 94 -3.82 -10.90 32.00
C THR A 94 -3.47 -10.28 33.35
N CYS A 95 -2.22 -10.35 33.78
CA CYS A 95 -1.77 -9.71 35.02
C CYS A 95 -1.98 -8.18 34.95
N LEU A 96 -1.57 -7.54 33.86
CA LEU A 96 -1.78 -6.10 33.64
C LEU A 96 -3.27 -5.76 33.57
N ASP A 97 -4.03 -6.52 32.77
CA ASP A 97 -5.47 -6.32 32.61
C ASP A 97 -6.22 -6.38 33.96
N THR A 98 -5.96 -7.40 34.77
CA THR A 98 -6.65 -7.58 36.06
C THR A 98 -6.17 -6.59 37.11
N LEU A 99 -4.89 -6.19 37.08
CA LEU A 99 -4.37 -5.12 37.94
C LEU A 99 -5.10 -3.81 37.63
N LEU A 100 -5.14 -3.41 36.36
CA LEU A 100 -5.81 -2.18 35.92
C LEU A 100 -7.30 -2.20 36.22
N PHE A 101 -7.97 -3.34 36.04
CA PHE A 101 -9.38 -3.50 36.38
C PHE A 101 -9.68 -3.27 37.87
N ASN A 102 -8.67 -3.40 38.75
CA ASN A 102 -8.84 -3.21 40.19
C ASN A 102 -8.39 -1.82 40.70
N ILE A 103 -7.51 -1.12 39.97
CA ILE A 103 -6.96 0.19 40.42
C ILE A 103 -7.51 1.40 39.65
N CYS A 104 -8.24 1.14 38.56
CA CYS A 104 -8.84 2.15 37.69
C CYS A 104 -10.35 1.97 37.53
N ASP A 105 -11.06 3.08 37.36
CA ASP A 105 -12.45 3.10 36.88
C ASP A 105 -12.52 3.24 35.34
N PRO A 106 -13.64 2.84 34.70
CA PRO A 106 -13.82 3.06 33.27
C PRO A 106 -13.69 4.54 32.89
N GLY A 107 -12.78 4.86 31.96
CA GLY A 107 -12.49 6.22 31.53
C GLY A 107 -11.24 6.83 32.16
N ASP A 108 -10.64 6.19 33.16
CA ASP A 108 -9.34 6.58 33.72
C ASP A 108 -8.19 6.36 32.72
N ALA A 109 -7.02 6.91 33.06
CA ALA A 109 -5.81 6.81 32.26
C ALA A 109 -4.59 6.29 33.06
N VAL A 110 -3.59 5.81 32.33
CA VAL A 110 -2.28 5.41 32.86
C VAL A 110 -1.17 5.99 32.00
N LEU A 111 -0.08 6.43 32.62
CA LEU A 111 1.10 6.93 31.92
C LEU A 111 1.97 5.76 31.47
N VAL A 112 2.43 5.80 30.23
CA VAL A 112 3.34 4.81 29.66
C VAL A 112 4.43 5.52 28.87
N PRO A 113 5.71 5.45 29.27
CA PRO A 113 6.81 6.02 28.50
C PRO A 113 6.86 5.47 27.07
N GLY A 114 6.85 6.38 26.12
CA GLY A 114 6.95 6.06 24.70
C GLY A 114 8.40 5.98 24.24
N PRO A 115 8.68 5.22 23.17
CA PRO A 115 7.79 4.25 22.51
C PRO A 115 7.56 2.99 23.37
N TYR A 116 6.35 2.43 23.37
CA TYR A 116 5.98 1.24 24.16
C TYR A 116 5.31 0.14 23.34
N TRP A 117 5.18 -1.05 23.92
CA TRP A 117 4.52 -2.18 23.27
C TRP A 117 3.02 -1.95 23.05
N ASN A 118 2.62 -1.89 21.78
CA ASN A 118 1.25 -1.64 21.33
C ASN A 118 0.18 -2.62 21.78
N GLY A 119 0.55 -3.75 22.39
CA GLY A 119 -0.42 -4.61 23.04
C GLY A 119 -1.20 -3.89 24.15
N PHE A 120 -0.58 -2.89 24.78
CA PHE A 120 -1.20 -2.04 25.81
C PHE A 120 -2.43 -1.29 25.28
N ASP A 121 -2.41 -0.82 24.03
CA ASP A 121 -3.53 -0.10 23.41
C ASP A 121 -4.84 -0.86 23.43
N PHE A 122 -4.76 -2.16 23.17
CA PHE A 122 -5.91 -3.04 23.11
C PHE A 122 -6.21 -3.60 24.49
N GLN A 123 -5.19 -4.06 25.22
CA GLN A 123 -5.37 -4.72 26.51
C GLN A 123 -5.99 -3.79 27.55
N PHE A 124 -5.55 -2.53 27.62
CA PHE A 124 -6.02 -1.61 28.66
C PHE A 124 -7.42 -1.07 28.32
N ARG A 125 -7.70 -0.80 27.05
CA ARG A 125 -8.96 -0.18 26.61
C ARG A 125 -10.14 -1.15 26.55
N VAL A 126 -9.93 -2.43 26.22
CA VAL A 126 -11.05 -3.32 25.86
C VAL A 126 -11.88 -3.78 27.05
N ARG A 127 -11.22 -4.21 28.13
CA ARG A 127 -11.91 -4.71 29.32
C ARG A 127 -11.95 -3.64 30.41
N SER A 128 -10.80 -3.08 30.76
CA SER A 128 -10.70 -2.09 31.85
C SER A 128 -11.17 -0.70 31.42
N SER A 129 -11.33 -0.43 30.11
CA SER A 129 -11.69 0.90 29.58
C SER A 129 -10.70 2.00 30.04
N VAL A 130 -9.43 1.63 30.18
CA VAL A 130 -8.34 2.49 30.63
C VAL A 130 -7.53 2.97 29.42
N GLU A 131 -7.19 4.26 29.42
CA GLU A 131 -6.40 4.88 28.36
C GLU A 131 -4.90 4.89 28.66
N PRO A 132 -4.05 4.28 27.81
CA PRO A 132 -2.62 4.51 27.88
C PRO A 132 -2.28 5.89 27.30
N ILE A 133 -1.80 6.80 28.15
CA ILE A 133 -1.24 8.09 27.75
C ILE A 133 0.26 7.91 27.51
N THR A 134 0.65 8.09 26.24
CA THR A 134 2.06 8.04 25.84
C THR A 134 2.82 9.23 26.43
N VAL A 135 3.87 8.94 27.21
CA VAL A 135 4.79 9.95 27.72
C VAL A 135 5.94 10.08 26.74
N ASN A 136 5.91 11.13 25.92
CA ASN A 136 6.93 11.37 24.92
C ASN A 136 8.08 12.20 25.52
N VAL A 137 9.31 11.80 25.19
CA VAL A 137 10.53 12.56 25.46
C VAL A 137 11.09 13.13 24.16
N GLU A 138 12.03 14.07 24.25
CA GLU A 138 12.63 14.72 23.09
C GLU A 138 13.52 13.74 22.29
N GLU A 139 14.40 13.00 22.96
CA GLU A 139 15.22 11.96 22.33
C GLU A 139 14.93 10.59 22.96
N PHE A 140 15.03 9.50 22.18
CA PHE A 140 14.81 8.15 22.71
C PHE A 140 15.70 7.79 23.90
N SER A 141 16.93 8.31 23.95
CA SER A 141 17.84 8.13 25.09
C SER A 141 17.33 8.77 26.37
N ASP A 142 16.55 9.85 26.27
CA ASP A 142 16.07 10.60 27.44
C ASP A 142 15.09 9.79 28.29
N THR A 143 14.43 8.77 27.71
CA THR A 143 13.56 7.81 28.42
C THR A 143 14.28 7.13 29.58
N PHE A 144 15.60 6.95 29.50
CA PHE A 144 16.40 6.26 30.53
C PHE A 144 17.14 7.20 31.47
N THR A 145 16.79 8.49 31.45
CA THR A 145 17.42 9.53 32.27
C THR A 145 16.39 10.23 33.16
N THR A 146 16.86 11.10 34.05
CA THR A 146 16.01 11.92 34.92
C THR A 146 15.11 12.90 34.14
N LYS A 147 15.39 13.14 32.85
CA LYS A 147 14.50 13.90 31.95
C LYS A 147 13.14 13.25 31.73
N LEU A 148 12.98 11.96 32.05
CA LEU A 148 11.67 11.31 32.02
C LEU A 148 10.68 11.96 33.02
N ILE A 149 11.17 12.45 34.17
CA ILE A 149 10.29 12.97 35.23
C ILE A 149 9.53 14.23 34.82
N PRO A 150 10.18 15.28 34.26
CA PRO A 150 9.44 16.41 33.71
C PRO A 150 8.44 16.03 32.62
N ALA A 151 8.76 15.04 31.77
CA ALA A 151 7.84 14.56 30.74
C ALA A 151 6.61 13.86 31.36
N LEU A 152 6.81 13.08 32.43
CA LEU A 152 5.73 12.49 33.22
C LEU A 152 4.81 13.54 33.82
N SER A 153 5.37 14.59 34.45
CA SER A 153 4.59 15.72 34.97
C SER A 153 3.79 16.42 33.89
N ALA A 154 4.41 16.73 32.73
CA ALA A 154 3.71 17.38 31.63
C ALA A 154 2.58 16.52 31.05
N ALA A 155 2.78 15.21 30.91
CA ALA A 155 1.76 14.29 30.44
C ALA A 155 0.60 14.12 31.44
N LEU A 156 0.91 14.11 32.74
CA LEU A 156 -0.08 14.08 33.81
C LEU A 156 -0.94 15.36 33.79
N GLU A 157 -0.32 16.54 33.70
CA GLU A 157 -0.99 17.84 33.68
C GLU A 157 -1.85 18.05 32.42
N ALA A 158 -1.40 17.54 31.27
CA ALA A 158 -2.13 17.62 30.01
C ALA A 158 -3.28 16.62 29.91
N SER A 159 -3.39 15.65 30.83
CA SER A 159 -4.43 14.62 30.79
C SER A 159 -5.81 15.20 31.09
N GLU A 160 -6.76 15.01 30.19
CA GLU A 160 -8.19 15.30 30.43
C GLU A 160 -8.88 14.24 31.30
N ARG A 161 -8.16 13.15 31.64
CA ARG A 161 -8.67 11.99 32.37
C ARG A 161 -7.92 11.83 33.70
N PRO A 162 -8.56 11.33 34.76
CA PRO A 162 -7.87 10.97 35.98
C PRO A 162 -6.80 9.92 35.69
N VAL A 163 -5.54 10.24 35.98
CA VAL A 163 -4.43 9.31 35.86
C VAL A 163 -4.33 8.48 37.14
N ARG A 164 -4.22 7.16 37.01
CA ARG A 164 -4.23 6.22 38.15
C ARG A 164 -2.93 5.46 38.33
N ALA A 165 -2.10 5.35 37.30
CA ALA A 165 -0.84 4.64 37.39
C ALA A 165 0.20 5.11 36.37
N LEU A 166 1.48 4.87 36.69
CA LEU A 166 2.60 4.82 35.77
C LEU A 166 2.98 3.36 35.54
N ILE A 167 3.06 2.94 34.27
CA ILE A 167 3.51 1.61 33.88
C ILE A 167 4.86 1.72 33.18
N LEU A 168 5.89 1.13 33.78
CA LEU A 168 7.21 0.98 33.17
C LEU A 168 7.43 -0.47 32.74
N THR A 169 7.90 -0.68 31.52
CA THR A 169 8.46 -1.98 31.11
C THR A 169 9.96 -1.93 31.35
N ASN A 170 10.49 -2.74 32.27
CA ASN A 170 11.90 -2.73 32.67
C ASN A 170 12.42 -4.17 32.80
N PRO A 171 13.31 -4.64 31.91
CA PRO A 171 13.91 -3.95 30.76
C PRO A 171 12.92 -3.53 29.67
N HIS A 172 13.21 -2.41 29.00
CA HIS A 172 12.30 -1.70 28.11
C HIS A 172 12.02 -2.41 26.77
N ASN A 173 10.79 -2.26 26.27
CA ASN A 173 10.36 -2.76 24.96
C ASN A 173 9.75 -1.59 24.17
N PRO A 174 10.40 -1.12 23.10
CA PRO A 174 11.25 -1.90 22.18
C PRO A 174 12.77 -1.74 22.31
N PHE A 175 13.27 -0.99 23.30
CA PHE A 175 14.69 -0.58 23.32
C PHE A 175 15.67 -1.59 23.91
N GLY A 176 15.22 -2.57 24.69
CA GLY A 176 16.10 -3.56 25.31
C GLY A 176 17.07 -2.96 26.35
N GLN A 177 16.75 -1.80 26.92
CA GLN A 177 17.60 -1.16 27.94
C GLN A 177 16.92 -1.23 29.31
N CYS A 178 17.75 -1.29 30.35
CA CYS A 178 17.30 -1.19 31.74
C CYS A 178 17.27 0.27 32.16
N TYR A 179 16.30 0.64 33.00
CA TYR A 179 16.34 1.91 33.70
C TYR A 179 17.41 1.86 34.80
N SER A 180 18.09 2.98 35.02
CA SER A 180 18.98 3.10 36.17
C SER A 180 18.17 3.11 37.47
N LYS A 181 18.79 2.65 38.56
CA LYS A 181 18.19 2.70 39.90
C LYS A 181 17.72 4.12 40.24
N GLU A 182 18.50 5.13 39.93
CA GLU A 182 18.13 6.54 40.16
C GLU A 182 16.82 6.92 39.47
N VAL A 183 16.65 6.55 38.18
CA VAL A 183 15.42 6.87 37.45
C VAL A 183 14.22 6.11 38.01
N LEU A 184 14.39 4.83 38.37
CA LEU A 184 13.34 4.04 39.02
C LEU A 184 12.90 4.67 40.35
N GLU A 185 13.85 5.07 41.20
CA GLU A 185 13.57 5.75 42.47
C GLU A 185 12.82 7.07 42.27
N GLN A 186 13.18 7.85 41.25
CA GLN A 186 12.46 9.08 40.92
C GLN A 186 11.05 8.81 40.40
N CYS A 187 10.85 7.78 39.56
CA CYS A 187 9.52 7.39 39.09
C CYS A 187 8.59 6.96 40.23
N VAL A 188 9.11 6.21 41.21
CA VAL A 188 8.33 5.81 42.39
C VAL A 188 7.99 7.04 43.25
N LYS A 189 8.94 7.96 43.46
CA LYS A 189 8.68 9.23 44.15
C LYS A 189 7.64 10.10 43.44
N PHE A 190 7.70 10.16 42.10
CA PHE A 190 6.69 10.84 41.29
C PHE A 190 5.29 10.24 41.54
N CYS A 191 5.18 8.91 41.52
CA CYS A 191 3.91 8.23 41.79
C CYS A 191 3.38 8.53 43.20
N GLN A 192 4.26 8.50 44.21
CA GLN A 192 3.92 8.87 45.60
C GLN A 192 3.42 10.31 45.71
N GLN A 193 4.07 11.27 45.04
CA GLN A 193 3.70 12.68 45.07
C GLN A 193 2.31 12.94 44.49
N HIS A 194 1.91 12.16 43.49
CA HIS A 194 0.65 12.32 42.79
C HIS A 194 -0.44 11.34 43.24
N GLY A 195 -0.15 10.45 44.20
CA GLY A 195 -1.10 9.46 44.71
C GLY A 195 -1.56 8.45 43.65
N ILE A 196 -0.68 8.09 42.72
CA ILE A 196 -0.93 7.10 41.66
C ILE A 196 -0.07 5.85 41.86
N HIS A 197 -0.48 4.74 41.26
CA HIS A 197 0.25 3.47 41.36
C HIS A 197 1.51 3.46 40.47
N TYR A 198 2.55 2.77 40.91
CA TYR A 198 3.71 2.43 40.11
C TYR A 198 3.66 0.94 39.76
N VAL A 199 3.69 0.61 38.47
CA VAL A 199 3.66 -0.75 37.96
C VAL A 199 4.92 -1.03 37.14
N SER A 200 5.71 -2.01 37.57
CA SER A 200 6.91 -2.48 36.88
C SER A 200 6.61 -3.79 36.13
N ASP A 201 6.48 -3.72 34.80
CA ASP A 201 6.44 -4.90 33.93
C ASP A 201 7.88 -5.39 33.69
N GLU A 202 8.27 -6.42 34.43
CA GLU A 202 9.62 -6.99 34.46
C GLU A 202 9.72 -8.30 33.67
N VAL A 203 8.89 -8.46 32.63
CA VAL A 203 8.84 -9.71 31.85
C VAL A 203 10.16 -10.07 31.14
N TYR A 204 11.10 -9.13 31.01
CA TYR A 204 12.44 -9.33 30.43
C TYR A 204 13.57 -9.37 31.47
N ALA A 205 13.25 -9.44 32.77
CA ALA A 205 14.21 -9.33 33.87
C ALA A 205 15.42 -10.26 33.76
N LEU A 206 15.22 -11.48 33.27
CA LEU A 206 16.28 -12.51 33.19
C LEU A 206 16.87 -12.68 31.78
N SER A 207 16.64 -11.70 30.90
CA SER A 207 17.20 -11.66 29.55
C SER A 207 18.38 -10.68 29.43
N VAL A 208 19.03 -10.34 30.54
CA VAL A 208 20.26 -9.54 30.56
C VAL A 208 21.38 -10.30 29.83
N LEU A 209 22.10 -9.60 28.95
CA LEU A 209 23.18 -10.18 28.15
C LEU A 209 24.40 -10.49 29.04
N ALA A 210 25.28 -11.39 28.59
CA ALA A 210 26.59 -11.60 29.22
C ALA A 210 27.70 -10.84 28.46
N GLY A 211 28.71 -10.31 29.17
CA GLY A 211 29.98 -9.83 28.57
C GLY A 211 30.30 -8.34 28.73
N ALA A 212 31.45 -7.94 28.17
CA ALA A 212 32.04 -6.59 28.28
C ALA A 212 31.31 -5.51 27.46
N ASP A 213 30.46 -5.89 26.50
CA ASP A 213 29.65 -4.96 25.68
C ASP A 213 28.57 -4.20 26.48
N LEU A 214 28.49 -4.46 27.79
CA LEU A 214 27.61 -3.80 28.76
C LEU A 214 28.27 -2.65 29.52
N GLU A 215 29.58 -2.40 29.33
CA GLU A 215 30.29 -1.33 30.02
C GLU A 215 29.59 0.03 29.82
N GLY A 216 29.32 0.72 30.94
CA GLY A 216 28.62 2.01 30.97
C GLY A 216 27.09 1.95 30.88
N ARG A 217 26.48 0.76 30.84
CA ARG A 217 25.01 0.60 30.82
C ARG A 217 24.45 0.26 32.19
N ALA A 218 23.24 0.74 32.48
CA ALA A 218 22.57 0.43 33.74
C ALA A 218 22.26 -1.07 33.85
N PRO A 219 22.62 -1.75 34.97
CA PRO A 219 22.21 -3.12 35.20
C PRO A 219 20.70 -3.20 35.43
N PHE A 220 20.12 -4.40 35.24
CA PHE A 220 18.74 -4.61 35.65
C PHE A 220 18.58 -4.40 37.16
N THR A 221 17.60 -3.60 37.54
CA THR A 221 17.20 -3.34 38.93
C THR A 221 15.70 -3.58 39.01
N SER A 222 15.28 -4.54 39.83
CA SER A 222 13.85 -4.79 40.05
C SER A 222 13.26 -3.71 40.95
N ALA A 223 11.99 -3.36 40.73
CA ALA A 223 11.22 -2.51 41.64
C ALA A 223 11.14 -3.10 43.05
N LEU A 224 11.19 -4.43 43.18
CA LEU A 224 11.22 -5.12 44.48
C LEU A 224 12.50 -4.82 45.26
N SER A 225 13.61 -4.48 44.58
CA SER A 225 14.91 -4.18 45.21
C SER A 225 15.04 -2.75 45.73
N LEU A 226 14.05 -1.90 45.45
CA LEU A 226 14.04 -0.51 45.92
C LEU A 226 13.69 -0.45 47.41
N ASP A 227 14.44 0.35 48.16
CA ASP A 227 14.15 0.62 49.57
C ASP A 227 13.07 1.72 49.68
N LEU A 228 11.82 1.30 49.55
CA LEU A 228 10.67 2.22 49.54
C LEU A 228 10.54 3.01 50.84
N GLN A 229 10.96 2.42 51.97
CA GLN A 229 10.96 3.10 53.27
C GLN A 229 11.97 4.24 53.28
N ALA A 230 13.21 4.01 52.82
CA ALA A 230 14.22 5.06 52.71
C ALA A 230 13.83 6.16 51.71
N LEU A 231 13.04 5.82 50.69
CA LEU A 231 12.51 6.78 49.71
C LEU A 231 11.28 7.54 50.21
N GLY A 232 10.72 7.18 51.37
CA GLY A 232 9.49 7.77 51.90
C GLY A 232 8.25 7.47 51.05
N CYS A 233 8.25 6.34 50.34
CA CYS A 233 7.20 5.94 49.42
C CYS A 233 6.36 4.81 50.01
N ALA A 234 5.05 4.89 49.82
CA ALA A 234 4.09 3.93 50.35
C ALA A 234 4.11 2.62 49.53
N PRO A 235 4.50 1.48 50.12
CA PRO A 235 4.68 0.22 49.37
C PRO A 235 3.38 -0.34 48.79
N GLU A 236 2.21 0.08 49.29
CA GLU A 236 0.89 -0.34 48.80
C GLU A 236 0.54 0.15 47.39
N TYR A 237 1.33 1.09 46.84
CA TYR A 237 1.20 1.63 45.49
C TYR A 237 2.22 1.04 44.50
N VAL A 238 3.13 0.16 44.92
CA VAL A 238 4.20 -0.39 44.08
C VAL A 238 3.90 -1.85 43.75
N HIS A 239 3.86 -2.17 42.45
CA HIS A 239 3.52 -3.51 41.96
C HIS A 239 4.48 -3.98 40.87
N THR A 240 4.85 -5.26 40.90
CA THR A 240 5.71 -5.87 39.88
C THR A 240 4.94 -6.95 39.13
N ILE A 241 5.20 -7.07 37.83
CA ILE A 241 4.66 -8.13 36.96
C ILE A 241 5.81 -8.91 36.35
N TRP A 242 5.67 -10.23 36.31
CA TRP A 242 6.64 -11.10 35.65
C TRP A 242 5.94 -12.25 34.90
N SER A 243 6.62 -12.84 33.91
CA SER A 243 6.13 -14.03 33.22
C SER A 243 7.27 -14.83 32.59
N ALA A 244 7.15 -16.17 32.61
CA ALA A 244 8.06 -17.08 31.90
C ALA A 244 8.02 -16.93 30.37
N SER A 245 7.12 -16.10 29.83
CA SER A 245 6.88 -15.98 28.39
C SER A 245 8.09 -15.54 27.59
N LYS A 246 8.94 -14.66 28.14
CA LYS A 246 10.05 -14.03 27.40
C LYS A 246 11.39 -14.58 27.84
N ASP A 247 11.71 -14.45 29.13
CA ASP A 247 12.95 -14.97 29.72
C ASP A 247 13.19 -16.43 29.34
N PHE A 248 12.16 -17.27 29.48
CA PHE A 248 12.19 -18.70 29.19
C PHE A 248 11.45 -19.09 27.91
N GLY A 249 11.19 -18.16 26.98
CA GLY A 249 10.62 -18.49 25.66
C GLY A 249 9.33 -19.32 25.68
N SER A 250 8.55 -19.21 26.77
CA SER A 250 7.47 -20.14 27.10
C SER A 250 6.10 -19.48 26.99
N SER A 251 5.92 -18.63 25.97
CA SER A 251 4.72 -17.82 25.82
C SER A 251 3.44 -18.66 25.70
N GLY A 252 3.53 -19.87 25.14
CA GLY A 252 2.43 -20.84 25.05
C GLY A 252 2.04 -21.52 26.36
N ILE A 253 2.90 -21.49 27.38
CA ILE A 253 2.61 -22.05 28.72
C ILE A 253 1.63 -21.17 29.50
N ARG A 254 1.46 -19.89 29.12
CA ARG A 254 0.47 -18.99 29.73
C ARG A 254 0.63 -18.87 31.26
N MET A 255 1.83 -18.60 31.75
CA MET A 255 2.07 -18.34 33.18
C MET A 255 2.68 -16.94 33.36
N GLY A 256 2.01 -16.12 34.15
CA GLY A 256 2.55 -14.86 34.67
C GLY A 256 2.10 -14.64 36.11
N CYS A 257 2.68 -13.64 36.77
CA CYS A 257 2.31 -13.27 38.12
C CYS A 257 2.42 -11.76 38.38
N ILE A 258 1.66 -11.31 39.37
CA ILE A 258 1.73 -10.01 40.02
C ILE A 258 2.37 -10.22 41.39
N VAL A 259 3.29 -9.35 41.78
CA VAL A 259 3.83 -9.24 43.13
C VAL A 259 3.38 -7.91 43.73
N THR A 260 2.61 -7.98 44.81
CA THR A 260 2.13 -6.84 45.58
C THR A 260 2.33 -7.11 47.06
N GLN A 261 3.35 -6.48 47.67
CA GLN A 261 3.80 -6.85 49.02
C GLN A 261 2.99 -6.21 50.14
N ALA A 262 2.40 -5.04 49.91
CA ALA A 262 1.72 -4.26 50.96
C ALA A 262 0.25 -3.95 50.67
N ASN A 263 -0.35 -4.58 49.64
CA ASN A 263 -1.76 -4.36 49.28
C ASN A 263 -2.51 -5.68 49.13
N SER A 264 -2.96 -6.24 50.25
CA SER A 264 -3.65 -7.53 50.31
C SER A 264 -5.03 -7.50 49.67
N ALA A 265 -5.75 -6.37 49.76
CA ALA A 265 -7.02 -6.19 49.07
C ALA A 265 -6.86 -6.27 47.56
N LEU A 266 -5.82 -5.64 47.01
CA LEU A 266 -5.48 -5.73 45.60
C LEU A 266 -5.03 -7.14 45.20
N ALA A 267 -4.27 -7.85 46.05
CA ALA A 267 -3.92 -9.25 45.81
C ALA A 267 -5.18 -10.13 45.67
N VAL A 268 -6.16 -9.95 46.56
CA VAL A 268 -7.45 -10.66 46.50
C VAL A 268 -8.25 -10.25 45.26
N GLY A 269 -8.35 -8.96 44.97
CA GLY A 269 -9.10 -8.43 43.83
C GLY A 269 -8.53 -8.86 42.47
N THR A 270 -7.20 -8.92 42.33
CA THR A 270 -6.54 -9.40 41.12
C THR A 270 -6.69 -10.91 40.94
N ALA A 271 -6.64 -11.67 42.04
CA ALA A 271 -6.90 -13.11 42.01
C ALA A 271 -8.34 -13.43 41.56
N LEU A 272 -9.32 -12.63 42.00
CA LEU A 272 -10.72 -12.74 41.55
C LEU A 272 -10.92 -12.24 40.12
N GLY A 273 -10.25 -11.16 39.74
CA GLY A 273 -10.35 -10.54 38.42
C GLY A 273 -9.77 -11.40 37.31
N ALA A 274 -8.84 -12.31 37.62
CA ALA A 274 -8.40 -13.37 36.73
C ALA A 274 -9.52 -14.42 36.59
N ASN A 275 -10.57 -14.08 35.82
CA ASN A 275 -11.76 -14.90 35.54
C ASN A 275 -11.45 -16.35 35.08
N THR A 276 -10.18 -16.64 34.74
CA THR A 276 -9.63 -17.98 34.56
C THR A 276 -8.27 -18.08 35.28
N GLN A 277 -8.13 -19.08 36.15
CA GLN A 277 -6.85 -19.37 36.81
C GLN A 277 -5.83 -19.97 35.83
N THR A 278 -4.55 -19.90 36.20
CA THR A 278 -3.46 -20.58 35.49
C THR A 278 -3.71 -22.10 35.46
N SER A 279 -3.52 -22.73 34.29
CA SER A 279 -3.71 -24.18 34.12
C SER A 279 -2.80 -24.98 35.05
N SER A 280 -3.29 -26.09 35.61
CA SER A 280 -2.50 -27.00 36.44
C SER A 280 -1.26 -27.52 35.71
N PHE A 281 -1.34 -27.77 34.40
CA PHE A 281 -0.17 -28.17 33.60
C PHE A 281 0.89 -27.07 33.52
N SER A 282 0.45 -25.81 33.36
CA SER A 282 1.34 -24.65 33.36
C SER A 282 1.97 -24.44 34.73
N ALA A 283 1.21 -24.67 35.80
CA ALA A 283 1.70 -24.62 37.16
C ALA A 283 2.79 -25.67 37.40
N ILE A 284 2.52 -26.95 37.12
CA ILE A 284 3.51 -28.03 37.25
C ILE A 284 4.78 -27.72 36.44
N ALA A 285 4.63 -27.34 35.18
CA ALA A 285 5.76 -27.07 34.29
C ALA A 285 6.65 -25.93 34.83
N VAL A 286 6.05 -24.82 35.25
CA VAL A 286 6.80 -23.66 35.75
C VAL A 286 7.35 -23.90 37.15
N THR A 287 6.61 -24.56 38.05
CA THR A 287 7.13 -24.97 39.36
C THR A 287 8.37 -25.83 39.20
N GLY A 288 8.33 -26.82 38.29
CA GLY A 288 9.48 -27.68 37.99
C GLY A 288 10.64 -26.94 37.36
N LEU A 289 10.39 -25.97 36.47
CA LEU A 289 11.44 -25.12 35.91
C LEU A 289 12.12 -24.26 36.99
N LEU A 290 11.31 -23.55 37.79
CA LEU A 290 11.80 -22.61 38.79
C LEU A 290 12.45 -23.32 39.99
N GLY A 291 12.07 -24.57 40.27
CA GLY A 291 12.69 -25.43 41.28
C GLY A 291 13.82 -26.31 40.76
N SER A 292 14.14 -26.25 39.46
CA SER A 292 15.16 -27.10 38.87
C SER A 292 16.55 -26.73 39.39
N PRO A 293 17.40 -27.69 39.79
CA PRO A 293 18.80 -27.42 40.12
C PRO A 293 19.60 -26.91 38.91
N GLU A 294 19.08 -27.08 37.70
CA GLU A 294 19.71 -26.65 36.45
C GLU A 294 19.41 -25.19 36.10
N LEU A 295 18.47 -24.53 36.81
CA LEU A 295 18.04 -23.17 36.53
C LEU A 295 19.20 -22.15 36.49
N PRO A 296 20.16 -22.14 37.44
CA PRO A 296 21.30 -21.22 37.37
C PRO A 296 22.13 -21.40 36.10
N ASP A 297 22.36 -22.64 35.69
CA ASP A 297 23.13 -22.97 34.48
C ASP A 297 22.36 -22.59 33.21
N LEU A 298 21.05 -22.83 33.20
CA LEU A 298 20.16 -22.41 32.12
C LEU A 298 20.16 -20.89 31.94
N MET A 299 20.13 -20.13 33.03
CA MET A 299 20.19 -18.66 32.99
C MET A 299 21.53 -18.16 32.45
N ARG A 300 22.65 -18.73 32.89
CA ARG A 300 23.98 -18.40 32.34
C ARG A 300 24.07 -18.73 30.85
N LEU A 301 23.54 -19.88 30.44
CA LEU A 301 23.48 -20.30 29.05
C LEU A 301 22.61 -19.35 28.20
N ASN A 302 21.46 -18.94 28.73
CA ASN A 302 20.57 -17.98 28.07
C ASN A 302 21.26 -16.64 27.84
N ALA A 303 21.88 -16.08 28.88
CA ALA A 303 22.61 -14.81 28.80
C ALA A 303 23.76 -14.87 27.78
N ALA A 304 24.51 -15.98 27.76
CA ALA A 304 25.59 -16.18 26.80
C ALA A 304 25.08 -16.32 25.35
N ARG A 305 24.02 -17.09 25.11
CA ARG A 305 23.43 -17.25 23.76
C ARG A 305 22.78 -15.96 23.26
N LEU A 306 22.12 -15.21 24.13
CA LEU A 306 21.58 -13.89 23.80
C LEU A 306 22.70 -12.91 23.44
N ALA A 307 23.81 -12.90 24.18
CA ALA A 307 24.97 -12.06 23.87
C ALA A 307 25.57 -12.38 22.50
N GLU A 308 25.70 -13.67 22.17
CA GLU A 308 26.19 -14.10 20.86
C GLU A 308 25.25 -13.72 19.71
N ALA A 309 23.94 -13.87 19.90
CA ALA A 309 22.94 -13.47 18.92
C ALA A 309 22.89 -11.94 18.74
N TYR A 310 23.02 -11.19 19.84
CA TYR A 310 23.13 -9.74 19.84
C TYR A 310 24.37 -9.29 19.05
N ARG A 311 25.55 -9.85 19.35
CA ARG A 311 26.79 -9.59 18.61
C ARG A 311 26.64 -9.86 17.12
N THR A 312 25.97 -10.95 16.76
CA THR A 312 25.70 -11.29 15.35
C THR A 312 24.87 -10.22 14.65
N VAL A 313 23.79 -9.72 15.28
CA VAL A 313 22.95 -8.68 14.66
C VAL A 313 23.67 -7.32 14.66
N THR A 314 24.41 -6.95 15.71
CA THR A 314 25.10 -5.66 15.75
C THR A 314 26.27 -5.59 14.79
N GLU A 315 27.10 -6.63 14.69
CA GLU A 315 28.17 -6.70 13.66
C GLU A 315 27.61 -6.56 12.25
N PHE A 316 26.41 -7.12 12.01
CA PHE A 316 25.70 -6.93 10.75
C PHE A 316 25.27 -5.47 10.56
N LEU A 317 24.63 -4.85 11.57
CA LEU A 317 24.15 -3.47 11.49
C LEU A 317 25.30 -2.49 11.29
N ASP A 318 26.39 -2.64 12.06
CA ASP A 318 27.61 -1.83 11.96
C ASP A 318 28.26 -1.95 10.57
N ARG A 319 28.37 -3.18 10.03
CA ARG A 319 28.91 -3.42 8.69
C ARG A 319 28.11 -2.73 7.58
N HIS A 320 26.81 -2.53 7.78
CA HIS A 320 25.92 -1.88 6.81
C HIS A 320 25.65 -0.41 7.14
N GLY A 321 26.29 0.16 8.16
CA GLY A 321 26.08 1.55 8.58
C GLY A 321 24.68 1.85 9.10
N ILE A 322 23.96 0.84 9.61
CA ILE A 322 22.59 0.98 10.11
C ILE A 322 22.65 1.41 11.58
N LYS A 323 22.10 2.59 11.90
CA LYS A 323 21.99 3.08 13.29
C LYS A 323 21.05 2.17 14.09
N TYR A 324 21.39 1.86 15.34
CA TYR A 324 20.51 1.13 16.26
C TYR A 324 20.67 1.62 17.70
N ILE A 325 19.72 1.25 18.57
CA ILE A 325 19.80 1.50 20.01
C ILE A 325 20.49 0.29 20.66
N PRO A 326 21.64 0.47 21.34
CA PRO A 326 22.32 -0.63 22.00
C PRO A 326 21.50 -1.20 23.15
N VAL A 327 21.55 -2.52 23.35
CA VAL A 327 20.69 -3.20 24.33
C VAL A 327 21.47 -3.75 25.54
N THR A 328 20.87 -3.70 26.72
CA THR A 328 21.40 -4.33 27.95
C THR A 328 20.74 -5.69 28.20
N ALA A 329 19.48 -5.82 27.80
CA ALA A 329 18.64 -6.98 28.01
C ALA A 329 17.57 -7.10 26.92
N GLY A 330 16.82 -8.19 26.93
CA GLY A 330 15.72 -8.42 25.99
C GLY A 330 16.11 -9.35 24.85
N LEU A 331 15.24 -9.41 23.85
CA LEU A 331 15.28 -10.41 22.78
C LEU A 331 15.44 -9.79 21.39
N PHE A 332 15.60 -8.48 21.33
CA PHE A 332 15.48 -7.68 20.12
C PHE A 332 16.38 -6.45 20.16
N VAL A 333 16.64 -5.87 19.00
CA VAL A 333 17.30 -4.58 18.81
C VAL A 333 16.37 -3.64 18.03
N PHE A 334 16.40 -2.36 18.35
CA PHE A 334 15.67 -1.32 17.62
C PHE A 334 16.62 -0.62 16.65
N ALA A 335 16.42 -0.82 15.34
CA ALA A 335 17.33 -0.40 14.29
C ALA A 335 16.64 0.53 13.29
N ARG A 336 17.34 1.57 12.82
CA ARG A 336 16.84 2.53 11.84
C ARG A 336 17.07 2.02 10.43
N LEU A 337 16.19 1.11 9.99
CA LEU A 337 16.28 0.45 8.69
C LEU A 337 16.04 1.38 7.50
N ASN A 338 15.39 2.53 7.72
CA ASN A 338 15.21 3.57 6.71
C ASN A 338 15.63 4.94 7.28
N PRO A 339 16.92 5.31 7.20
CA PRO A 339 17.39 6.58 7.74
C PRO A 339 16.73 7.80 7.07
N ASP A 340 16.29 7.66 5.82
CA ASP A 340 15.72 8.73 4.99
C ASP A 340 14.20 8.87 5.11
N ALA A 341 13.55 8.07 5.96
CA ALA A 341 12.11 8.13 6.16
C ALA A 341 11.68 9.52 6.66
N LYS A 342 10.85 10.22 5.88
CA LYS A 342 10.27 11.53 6.24
C LYS A 342 8.85 11.39 6.76
N THR A 343 8.15 10.37 6.28
CA THR A 343 6.77 10.04 6.59
C THR A 343 6.67 8.66 7.21
N TRP A 344 5.55 8.39 7.88
CA TRP A 344 5.28 7.07 8.42
C TRP A 344 5.05 6.03 7.32
N GLU A 345 4.64 6.50 6.14
CA GLU A 345 4.45 5.72 4.94
C GLU A 345 5.78 5.23 4.37
N ASP A 346 6.85 6.03 4.47
CA ASP A 346 8.21 5.60 4.08
C ASP A 346 8.70 4.42 4.95
N GLU A 347 8.50 4.49 6.27
CA GLU A 347 8.81 3.39 7.19
C GLU A 347 7.96 2.15 6.89
N ALA A 348 6.65 2.33 6.69
CA ALA A 348 5.73 1.25 6.36
C ALA A 348 6.09 0.57 5.03
N ALA A 349 6.54 1.34 4.03
CA ALA A 349 7.00 0.81 2.75
C ALA A 349 8.27 -0.03 2.91
N THR A 350 9.23 0.40 3.74
CA THR A 350 10.42 -0.39 4.06
C THR A 350 10.05 -1.73 4.70
N VAL A 351 9.19 -1.70 5.71
CA VAL A 351 8.75 -2.93 6.40
C VAL A 351 7.92 -3.84 5.49
N ALA A 352 7.07 -3.28 4.62
CA ALA A 352 6.32 -4.04 3.63
C ALA A 352 7.25 -4.70 2.59
N GLY A 353 8.28 -3.97 2.12
CA GLY A 353 9.28 -4.51 1.21
C GLY A 353 10.07 -5.68 1.81
N LEU A 354 10.45 -5.59 3.07
CA LEU A 354 11.06 -6.70 3.80
C LEU A 354 10.11 -7.90 3.92
N ALA A 355 8.84 -7.63 4.23
CA ALA A 355 7.83 -8.68 4.30
C ALA A 355 7.64 -9.38 2.95
N ASP A 356 7.63 -8.64 1.85
CA ASP A 356 7.53 -9.19 0.50
C ASP A 356 8.78 -9.98 0.09
N ALA A 357 9.96 -9.56 0.58
CA ALA A 357 11.21 -10.29 0.44
C ALA A 357 11.31 -11.53 1.36
N GLY A 358 10.35 -11.73 2.26
CA GLY A 358 10.22 -12.94 3.08
C GLY A 358 10.67 -12.80 4.54
N VAL A 359 10.96 -11.60 5.03
CA VAL A 359 11.31 -11.35 6.44
C VAL A 359 10.34 -10.38 7.09
N LEU A 360 9.80 -10.74 8.26
CA LEU A 360 8.95 -9.87 9.05
C LEU A 360 9.75 -9.16 10.14
N VAL A 361 9.60 -7.84 10.23
CA VAL A 361 10.10 -7.00 11.34
C VAL A 361 8.94 -6.14 11.85
N SER A 362 9.04 -5.58 13.06
CA SER A 362 7.98 -4.69 13.57
C SER A 362 8.33 -3.22 13.30
N PRO A 363 7.48 -2.42 12.64
CA PRO A 363 7.76 -1.00 12.39
C PRO A 363 7.78 -0.18 13.69
N GLY A 364 8.59 0.87 13.75
CA GLY A 364 8.72 1.77 14.88
C GLY A 364 7.42 2.48 15.24
N ARG A 365 6.64 2.88 14.22
CA ARG A 365 5.28 3.43 14.39
C ARG A 365 4.37 2.53 15.22
N ALA A 366 4.53 1.21 15.09
CA ALA A 366 3.71 0.29 15.87
C ALA A 366 3.92 0.52 17.36
N TYR A 367 5.10 0.95 17.81
CA TYR A 367 5.41 1.19 19.23
C TYR A 367 5.13 2.63 19.68
N HIS A 368 4.34 3.41 18.94
CA HIS A 368 4.16 4.85 19.20
C HIS A 368 5.48 5.63 19.13
N GLY A 369 6.30 5.37 18.10
CA GLY A 369 7.51 6.16 17.85
C GLY A 369 7.22 7.66 17.77
N VAL A 370 8.18 8.49 18.20
CA VAL A 370 8.06 9.96 18.14
C VAL A 370 8.12 10.47 16.70
N GLU A 371 7.38 11.55 16.42
CA GLU A 371 7.13 12.07 15.07
C GLU A 371 8.42 12.44 14.30
N HIS A 372 9.47 12.86 14.99
CA HIS A 372 10.76 13.21 14.37
C HIS A 372 11.75 12.03 14.26
N GLU A 373 11.43 10.86 14.80
CA GLU A 373 12.25 9.64 14.78
C GLU A 373 11.58 8.53 13.96
N LYS A 374 11.51 8.72 12.64
CA LYS A 374 10.92 7.75 11.69
C LYS A 374 11.97 6.83 11.06
N GLY A 375 11.50 5.70 10.55
CA GLY A 375 12.31 4.73 9.82
C GLY A 375 12.95 3.66 10.69
N TRP A 376 12.41 3.48 11.90
CA TRP A 376 12.90 2.49 12.86
C TRP A 376 12.10 1.19 12.74
N ALA A 377 12.72 0.08 13.12
CA ALA A 377 12.06 -1.20 13.23
C ALA A 377 12.71 -2.04 14.34
N ARG A 378 11.90 -2.84 15.02
CA ARG A 378 12.37 -3.84 15.99
C ARG A 378 12.68 -5.15 15.28
N ILE A 379 13.88 -5.65 15.50
CA ILE A 379 14.37 -6.95 15.00
C ILE A 379 14.62 -7.87 16.20
N THR A 380 13.87 -8.95 16.31
CA THR A 380 14.14 -10.03 17.28
C THR A 380 15.37 -10.80 16.85
N PHE A 381 16.38 -10.89 17.72
CA PHE A 381 17.59 -11.69 17.49
C PHE A 381 17.56 -13.04 18.23
N ALA A 382 16.65 -13.23 19.19
CA ALA A 382 16.53 -14.47 19.96
C ALA A 382 15.86 -15.65 19.21
N VAL A 383 16.23 -15.84 17.95
CA VAL A 383 15.78 -16.93 17.06
C VAL A 383 16.93 -17.93 16.81
N GLU A 384 16.69 -19.02 16.10
CA GLU A 384 17.78 -19.96 15.78
C GLU A 384 18.90 -19.27 14.98
N PRO A 385 20.20 -19.55 15.25
CA PRO A 385 21.30 -18.82 14.60
C PRO A 385 21.30 -18.87 13.07
N ALA A 386 20.82 -19.98 12.49
CA ALA A 386 20.68 -20.12 11.05
C ALA A 386 19.57 -19.21 10.49
N GLU A 387 18.43 -19.12 11.19
CA GLU A 387 17.32 -18.23 10.83
C GLU A 387 17.72 -16.76 10.98
N LEU A 388 18.42 -16.39 12.06
CA LEU A 388 18.91 -15.03 12.24
C LEU A 388 19.79 -14.62 11.06
N ARG A 389 20.79 -15.43 10.70
CA ARG A 389 21.69 -15.14 9.56
C ARG A 389 20.94 -15.07 8.23
N ALA A 390 19.98 -15.96 7.99
CA ALA A 390 19.16 -15.94 6.78
C ALA A 390 18.32 -14.65 6.70
N GLY A 391 17.68 -14.26 7.80
CA GLY A 391 16.87 -13.06 7.88
C GLY A 391 17.68 -11.77 7.68
N LEU A 392 18.86 -11.69 8.30
CA LEU A 392 19.79 -10.57 8.09
C LEU A 392 20.28 -10.49 6.63
N GLY A 393 20.51 -11.64 5.98
CA GLY A 393 20.84 -11.70 4.55
C GLY A 393 19.76 -11.10 3.65
N VAL A 394 18.48 -11.42 3.91
CA VAL A 394 17.35 -10.82 3.19
C VAL A 394 17.22 -9.33 3.48
N ILE A 395 17.44 -8.89 4.73
CA ILE A 395 17.43 -7.46 5.09
C ILE A 395 18.50 -6.71 4.28
N ALA A 396 19.75 -7.18 4.24
CA ALA A 396 20.81 -6.55 3.47
C ALA A 396 20.50 -6.51 1.97
N ALA A 397 20.03 -7.62 1.39
CA ALA A 397 19.67 -7.69 -0.01
C ALA A 397 18.50 -6.75 -0.35
N THR A 398 17.53 -6.62 0.54
CA THR A 398 16.37 -5.73 0.35
C THR A 398 16.75 -4.27 0.51
N LEU A 399 17.56 -3.90 1.51
CA LEU A 399 18.00 -2.51 1.71
C LEU A 399 18.97 -2.06 0.61
N SER A 400 19.91 -2.92 0.20
CA SER A 400 20.78 -2.68 -0.97
C SER A 400 19.98 -2.69 -2.28
N GLY A 401 18.96 -3.55 -2.34
CA GLY A 401 17.98 -3.63 -3.40
C GLY A 401 17.17 -2.35 -3.47
N MET A 402 16.68 -1.79 -2.36
CA MET A 402 15.96 -0.52 -2.27
C MET A 402 16.84 0.69 -2.60
N ALA A 403 18.13 0.64 -2.24
CA ALA A 403 19.13 1.60 -2.70
C ALA A 403 19.38 1.52 -4.23
N ASN A 404 19.12 0.37 -4.86
CA ASN A 404 19.27 0.14 -6.31
C ASN A 404 17.93 0.04 -7.09
N LEU A 405 16.81 -0.01 -6.39
CA LEU A 405 15.42 -0.17 -6.82
C LEU A 405 14.60 0.79 -5.95
N GLY A 406 14.78 2.09 -6.20
CA GLY A 406 14.05 3.13 -5.50
C GLY A 406 12.55 2.98 -5.73
N PHE A 407 11.86 2.32 -4.78
CA PHE A 407 10.45 2.56 -4.51
C PHE A 407 10.36 3.90 -3.78
N SER A 408 10.52 4.99 -4.53
CA SER A 408 10.20 6.34 -4.06
C SER A 408 8.71 6.59 -4.31
N GLU A 409 7.92 6.69 -3.25
CA GLU A 409 6.84 7.70 -3.21
C GLU A 409 7.20 8.89 -2.32
N SER A 410 8.49 9.12 -2.06
CA SER A 410 9.00 10.47 -1.82
C SER A 410 10.35 10.63 -2.52
N CYS A 411 10.35 11.38 -3.61
CA CYS A 411 11.58 11.83 -4.26
C CYS A 411 12.26 12.86 -3.34
N THR A 412 13.55 12.70 -3.09
CA THR A 412 14.29 13.67 -2.25
C THR A 412 14.28 15.05 -2.91
N LEU A 413 14.48 16.14 -2.13
CA LEU A 413 14.52 17.49 -2.71
C LEU A 413 15.67 17.60 -3.75
N GLU A 414 16.77 16.91 -3.49
CA GLU A 414 17.93 16.81 -4.39
C GLU A 414 17.59 16.03 -5.67
N GLU A 415 16.95 14.86 -5.57
CA GLU A 415 16.50 14.13 -6.75
C GLU A 415 15.43 14.88 -7.54
N ALA A 416 14.49 15.57 -6.87
CA ALA A 416 13.41 16.32 -7.52
C ALA A 416 13.93 17.52 -8.31
N THR A 417 15.09 18.05 -7.90
CA THR A 417 15.73 19.23 -8.49
C THR A 417 16.92 18.87 -9.40
N THR A 418 17.26 17.58 -9.52
CA THR A 418 18.27 17.07 -10.44
C THR A 418 17.63 16.63 -11.76
N PRO A 419 17.86 17.33 -12.89
CA PRO A 419 17.19 17.04 -14.15
C PRO A 419 17.53 15.64 -14.71
N ASN A 420 16.52 14.80 -14.97
CA ASN A 420 16.72 13.51 -15.65
C ASN A 420 16.65 13.64 -17.18
N LEU A 421 17.61 14.35 -17.77
CA LEU A 421 17.62 14.73 -19.19
C LEU A 421 18.09 13.61 -20.14
N LYS A 422 18.80 12.61 -19.63
CA LYS A 422 19.28 11.50 -20.46
C LYS A 422 18.11 10.59 -20.85
N LEU A 423 17.69 10.70 -22.10
CA LEU A 423 16.69 9.81 -22.69
C LEU A 423 17.31 8.45 -23.02
N ARG A 424 16.45 7.42 -23.13
CA ARG A 424 16.84 6.11 -23.67
C ARG A 424 17.28 6.24 -25.13
N ASP A 425 18.27 5.46 -25.54
CA ASP A 425 18.80 5.50 -26.89
C ASP A 425 17.77 4.96 -27.91
N ALA A 426 17.53 5.72 -28.96
CA ALA A 426 16.65 5.34 -30.06
C ALA A 426 17.46 4.64 -31.16
N THR A 427 17.79 3.36 -30.93
CA THR A 427 18.56 2.54 -31.89
C THR A 427 17.68 1.86 -32.95
N GLY A 428 16.38 2.14 -32.94
CA GLY A 428 15.41 1.60 -33.86
C GLY A 428 15.37 2.24 -35.25
N SER A 429 14.32 1.93 -36.00
CA SER A 429 14.07 2.36 -37.38
C SER A 429 12.59 2.68 -37.57
N ILE A 430 12.28 3.73 -38.33
CA ILE A 430 10.90 4.10 -38.66
C ILE A 430 10.22 3.10 -39.62
N TRP A 431 11.00 2.27 -40.32
CA TRP A 431 10.51 1.40 -41.39
C TRP A 431 9.41 0.41 -40.99
N PRO A 432 9.43 -0.25 -39.82
CA PRO A 432 8.32 -1.10 -39.38
C PRO A 432 6.98 -0.36 -39.29
N HIS A 433 6.98 0.91 -38.86
CA HIS A 433 5.78 1.73 -38.81
C HIS A 433 5.25 2.08 -40.22
N ILE A 434 6.15 2.47 -41.13
CA ILE A 434 5.80 2.75 -42.53
C ILE A 434 5.27 1.48 -43.21
N ALA A 435 5.98 0.35 -43.04
CA ALA A 435 5.58 -0.94 -43.58
C ALA A 435 4.20 -1.36 -43.04
N LEU A 436 3.92 -1.13 -41.75
CA LEU A 436 2.63 -1.45 -41.15
C LEU A 436 1.47 -0.65 -41.77
N ILE A 437 1.68 0.61 -42.15
CA ILE A 437 0.68 1.42 -42.87
C ILE A 437 0.48 0.85 -44.28
N LEU A 438 1.58 0.61 -45.01
CA LEU A 438 1.53 0.11 -46.39
C LEU A 438 0.88 -1.27 -46.46
N VAL A 439 1.21 -2.18 -45.56
CA VAL A 439 0.64 -3.53 -45.51
C VAL A 439 -0.87 -3.48 -45.29
N GLN A 440 -1.40 -2.57 -44.47
CA GLN A 440 -2.85 -2.43 -44.31
C GLN A 440 -3.54 -1.97 -45.60
N ILE A 441 -2.94 -1.02 -46.32
CA ILE A 441 -3.47 -0.55 -47.61
C ILE A 441 -3.46 -1.68 -48.63
N VAL A 442 -2.33 -2.39 -48.75
CA VAL A 442 -2.21 -3.55 -49.65
C VAL A 442 -3.22 -4.63 -49.28
N ALA A 443 -3.39 -4.92 -47.99
CA ALA A 443 -4.29 -5.96 -47.52
C ALA A 443 -5.75 -5.73 -47.95
N TYR A 444 -6.18 -4.47 -48.09
CA TYR A 444 -7.50 -4.12 -48.61
C TYR A 444 -7.60 -4.03 -50.14
N ASN A 445 -6.49 -3.89 -50.86
CA ASN A 445 -6.48 -3.65 -52.31
C ASN A 445 -6.23 -4.90 -53.15
N VAL A 446 -5.56 -5.92 -52.59
CA VAL A 446 -5.34 -7.18 -53.30
C VAL A 446 -6.65 -7.95 -53.54
N PRO A 447 -6.73 -8.77 -54.60
CA PRO A 447 -7.84 -9.70 -54.80
C PRO A 447 -8.08 -10.59 -53.57
N ASN A 448 -9.31 -11.03 -53.38
CA ASN A 448 -9.59 -12.04 -52.36
C ASN A 448 -9.06 -13.41 -52.81
N PHE A 449 -8.14 -14.01 -52.06
CA PHE A 449 -7.55 -15.32 -52.36
C PHE A 449 -7.49 -16.20 -51.10
N ALA A 450 -7.41 -17.51 -51.30
CA ALA A 450 -7.31 -18.48 -50.22
C ALA A 450 -6.03 -18.24 -49.38
N GLY A 451 -6.19 -17.97 -48.08
CA GLY A 451 -5.08 -17.66 -47.18
C GLY A 451 -4.79 -16.17 -46.98
N ARG A 452 -5.47 -15.25 -47.68
CA ARG A 452 -5.34 -13.78 -47.50
C ARG A 452 -5.42 -13.38 -46.02
N ARG A 453 -6.39 -13.92 -45.28
CA ARG A 453 -6.57 -13.67 -43.83
C ARG A 453 -5.35 -14.05 -42.98
N LEU A 454 -4.69 -15.16 -43.31
CA LEU A 454 -3.55 -15.67 -42.55
C LEU A 454 -2.29 -14.84 -42.88
N VAL A 455 -2.04 -14.61 -44.17
CA VAL A 455 -0.88 -13.85 -44.65
C VAL A 455 -0.89 -12.43 -44.08
N PHE A 456 -1.97 -11.68 -44.30
CA PHE A 456 -2.05 -10.31 -43.81
C PHE A 456 -2.28 -10.23 -42.30
N GLY A 457 -2.96 -11.21 -41.70
CA GLY A 457 -3.09 -11.28 -40.25
C GLY A 457 -1.74 -11.40 -39.54
N LEU A 458 -0.90 -12.36 -39.97
CA LEU A 458 0.44 -12.55 -39.42
C LEU A 458 1.37 -11.37 -39.73
N ALA A 459 1.31 -10.82 -40.96
CA ALA A 459 2.12 -9.67 -41.32
C ALA A 459 1.79 -8.44 -40.48
N ILE A 460 0.50 -8.13 -40.28
CA ILE A 460 0.06 -6.99 -39.46
C ILE A 460 0.47 -7.19 -37.99
N VAL A 461 0.27 -8.39 -37.43
CA VAL A 461 0.65 -8.67 -36.03
C VAL A 461 2.17 -8.60 -35.84
N GLY A 462 2.94 -9.22 -36.72
CA GLY A 462 4.40 -9.20 -36.67
C GLY A 462 4.96 -7.78 -36.79
N LEU A 463 4.49 -7.00 -37.77
CA LEU A 463 4.89 -5.61 -37.94
C LEU A 463 4.45 -4.73 -36.77
N ALA A 464 3.25 -4.94 -36.21
CA ALA A 464 2.80 -4.21 -35.04
C ALA A 464 3.69 -4.47 -33.82
N ILE A 465 4.06 -5.72 -33.56
CA ILE A 465 4.99 -6.08 -32.46
C ILE A 465 6.36 -5.45 -32.70
N THR A 466 6.92 -5.61 -33.91
CA THR A 466 8.22 -5.04 -34.26
C THR A 466 8.21 -3.52 -34.14
N ALA A 467 7.18 -2.86 -34.66
CA ALA A 467 7.03 -1.41 -34.54
C ALA A 467 6.97 -1.00 -33.07
N GLN A 468 6.15 -1.65 -32.25
CA GLN A 468 5.94 -1.29 -30.85
C GLN A 468 7.17 -1.47 -29.94
N LEU A 469 8.01 -2.46 -30.25
CA LEU A 469 9.25 -2.74 -29.49
C LEU A 469 10.46 -1.94 -30.01
N ASN A 470 10.28 -1.16 -31.07
CA ASN A 470 11.34 -0.46 -31.76
C ASN A 470 11.27 1.06 -31.49
N LEU A 471 12.01 1.52 -30.48
CA LEU A 471 12.16 2.95 -30.23
C LEU A 471 13.06 3.58 -31.31
N PHE A 472 12.46 4.28 -32.27
CA PHE A 472 13.13 4.78 -33.47
C PHE A 472 13.47 6.28 -33.44
N THR A 473 12.94 7.04 -32.49
CA THR A 473 13.19 8.49 -32.38
C THR A 473 13.21 8.94 -30.93
N GLN A 474 13.98 10.00 -30.65
CA GLN A 474 13.95 10.74 -29.38
C GLN A 474 13.07 12.01 -29.47
N ASP A 475 12.55 12.34 -30.66
CA ASP A 475 11.63 13.46 -30.85
C ASP A 475 10.21 13.08 -30.44
N ILE A 476 9.68 13.73 -29.40
CA ILE A 476 8.35 13.45 -28.84
C ILE A 476 7.25 13.68 -29.87
N ALA A 477 7.36 14.73 -30.69
CA ALA A 477 6.34 15.04 -31.70
C ALA A 477 6.24 13.94 -32.75
N THR A 478 7.39 13.47 -33.26
CA THR A 478 7.48 12.37 -34.21
C THR A 478 6.99 11.06 -33.59
N ALA A 479 7.41 10.73 -32.37
CA ALA A 479 6.97 9.51 -31.70
C ALA A 479 5.44 9.47 -31.49
N ASN A 480 4.85 10.61 -31.11
CA ASN A 480 3.42 10.73 -30.84
C ASN A 480 2.55 10.45 -32.08
N LEU A 481 3.04 10.73 -33.29
CA LEU A 481 2.34 10.40 -34.55
C LEU A 481 2.09 8.89 -34.69
N PHE A 482 2.97 8.06 -34.14
CA PHE A 482 2.91 6.60 -34.26
C PHE A 482 2.43 5.90 -32.99
N ALA A 483 2.61 6.50 -31.82
CA ALA A 483 2.24 5.91 -30.52
C ALA A 483 0.77 5.46 -30.46
N LEU A 484 -0.14 6.24 -31.06
CA LEU A 484 -1.57 5.95 -31.09
C LEU A 484 -2.07 5.40 -32.44
N ALA A 485 -1.19 4.84 -33.28
CA ALA A 485 -1.59 4.24 -34.57
C ALA A 485 -2.34 2.90 -34.43
N TRP A 486 -2.27 2.27 -33.25
CA TRP A 486 -2.80 0.94 -32.99
C TRP A 486 -4.30 0.72 -33.23
N PRO A 487 -5.21 1.69 -33.05
CA PRO A 487 -6.62 1.48 -33.35
C PRO A 487 -6.85 1.19 -34.85
N HIS A 488 -6.00 1.72 -35.73
CA HIS A 488 -6.11 1.51 -37.17
C HIS A 488 -5.74 0.08 -37.54
N TYR A 489 -4.59 -0.42 -37.09
CA TYR A 489 -4.17 -1.78 -37.43
C TYR A 489 -5.02 -2.86 -36.76
N LEU A 490 -5.52 -2.61 -35.54
CA LEU A 490 -6.49 -3.53 -34.92
C LEU A 490 -7.82 -3.54 -35.65
N SER A 491 -8.30 -2.37 -36.12
CA SER A 491 -9.51 -2.35 -36.94
C SER A 491 -9.29 -3.07 -38.28
N THR A 492 -8.11 -2.92 -38.89
CA THR A 492 -7.78 -3.62 -40.14
C THR A 492 -7.72 -5.13 -39.93
N LEU A 493 -7.04 -5.57 -38.88
CA LEU A 493 -6.94 -6.96 -38.49
C LEU A 493 -8.33 -7.57 -38.22
N GLU A 494 -9.21 -6.86 -37.51
CA GLU A 494 -10.59 -7.29 -37.27
C GLU A 494 -11.36 -7.52 -38.57
N LYS A 495 -11.33 -6.55 -39.48
CA LYS A 495 -12.07 -6.60 -40.74
C LYS A 495 -11.55 -7.69 -41.68
N ILE A 496 -10.26 -8.01 -41.64
CA ILE A 496 -9.65 -9.04 -42.50
C ILE A 496 -9.83 -10.44 -41.92
N VAL A 497 -9.51 -10.63 -40.63
CA VAL A 497 -9.49 -11.95 -39.99
C VAL A 497 -10.90 -12.51 -39.84
N PHE A 498 -11.89 -11.65 -39.58
CA PHE A 498 -13.28 -12.07 -39.34
C PHE A 498 -14.22 -11.79 -40.52
N ALA A 499 -13.69 -11.47 -41.70
CA ALA A 499 -14.51 -11.43 -42.92
C ALA A 499 -15.02 -12.83 -43.30
N GLY A 500 -16.19 -12.87 -43.92
CA GLY A 500 -16.74 -14.05 -44.58
C GLY A 500 -16.00 -14.40 -45.87
N ASP A 501 -16.50 -15.39 -46.60
CA ASP A 501 -15.79 -15.99 -47.74
C ASP A 501 -15.48 -15.02 -48.88
N LYS A 502 -16.32 -13.99 -49.05
CA LYS A 502 -16.13 -12.92 -50.04
C LYS A 502 -15.15 -11.82 -49.61
N GLY A 503 -14.54 -11.96 -48.43
CA GLY A 503 -13.63 -10.98 -47.87
C GLY A 503 -14.33 -9.70 -47.39
N PRO A 504 -13.54 -8.72 -46.92
CA PRO A 504 -14.06 -7.43 -46.47
C PRO A 504 -14.95 -6.73 -47.51
N GLU A 505 -14.69 -6.95 -48.80
CA GLU A 505 -15.44 -6.41 -49.92
C GLU A 505 -16.91 -6.86 -49.98
N GLY A 506 -17.17 -8.11 -49.57
CA GLY A 506 -18.52 -8.67 -49.54
C GLY A 506 -19.32 -8.28 -48.29
N ASP A 507 -18.62 -7.98 -47.19
CA ASP A 507 -19.24 -7.75 -45.87
C ASP A 507 -19.40 -6.26 -45.54
N LEU A 508 -18.58 -5.39 -46.14
CA LEU A 508 -18.46 -3.98 -45.75
C LEU A 508 -18.78 -3.07 -46.94
N TRP A 509 -19.92 -2.39 -46.86
CA TRP A 509 -20.37 -1.43 -47.88
C TRP A 509 -20.93 -0.17 -47.22
N ARG A 510 -20.95 0.93 -47.98
CA ARG A 510 -21.63 2.16 -47.57
C ARG A 510 -23.14 2.01 -47.72
N LEU A 511 -23.91 2.53 -46.77
CA LEU A 511 -25.38 2.48 -46.76
C LEU A 511 -26.01 3.35 -47.85
N ASP A 512 -25.29 4.36 -48.33
CA ASP A 512 -25.71 5.24 -49.44
C ASP A 512 -25.26 4.74 -50.83
N LYS A 513 -24.74 3.52 -50.90
CA LYS A 513 -24.23 2.88 -52.12
C LYS A 513 -24.82 1.49 -52.31
N ARG A 514 -24.58 0.89 -53.48
CA ARG A 514 -25.02 -0.49 -53.75
C ARG A 514 -24.25 -1.44 -52.83
N ALA A 515 -24.98 -2.36 -52.20
CA ALA A 515 -24.36 -3.39 -51.39
C ALA A 515 -23.31 -4.18 -52.21
N GLN A 516 -22.17 -4.45 -51.58
CA GLN A 516 -21.06 -5.21 -52.19
C GLN A 516 -20.42 -4.58 -53.45
N GLU A 517 -20.57 -3.26 -53.65
CA GLU A 517 -19.95 -2.57 -54.81
C GLU A 517 -18.43 -2.80 -54.93
N ALA A 518 -17.76 -2.99 -53.80
CA ALA A 518 -16.31 -3.19 -53.73
C ALA A 518 -15.82 -4.52 -54.33
N LEU A 519 -16.72 -5.48 -54.57
CA LEU A 519 -16.40 -6.70 -55.32
C LEU A 519 -16.15 -6.42 -56.80
N GLY A 520 -16.73 -5.34 -57.35
CA GLY A 520 -16.58 -4.96 -58.75
C GLY A 520 -15.38 -4.04 -59.03
N PHE A 521 -14.67 -3.58 -58.00
CA PHE A 521 -13.52 -2.69 -58.19
C PHE A 521 -12.26 -3.49 -58.57
N ALA A 522 -11.56 -3.03 -59.60
CA ALA A 522 -10.28 -3.63 -59.98
C ALA A 522 -9.22 -3.41 -58.86
N PRO A 523 -8.34 -4.40 -58.60
CA PRO A 523 -7.26 -4.24 -57.62
C PRO A 523 -6.42 -2.99 -57.89
N PHE A 524 -6.15 -2.21 -56.84
CA PHE A 524 -5.39 -0.95 -56.92
C PHE A 524 -5.98 0.11 -57.87
N SER A 525 -7.24 -0.02 -58.31
CA SER A 525 -7.94 1.07 -58.99
C SER A 525 -8.14 2.25 -58.04
N TYR A 526 -8.42 3.43 -58.61
CA TYR A 526 -8.72 4.62 -57.82
C TYR A 526 -9.92 4.40 -56.88
N GLU A 527 -10.98 3.74 -57.36
CA GLU A 527 -12.16 3.40 -56.56
C GLU A 527 -11.81 2.45 -55.40
N LYS A 528 -10.96 1.44 -55.69
CA LYS A 528 -10.52 0.46 -54.69
C LYS A 528 -9.64 1.09 -53.61
N LEU A 529 -8.68 1.92 -54.01
CA LEU A 529 -7.82 2.66 -53.10
C LEU A 529 -8.62 3.62 -52.23
N LYS A 530 -9.56 4.37 -52.83
CA LYS A 530 -10.47 5.25 -52.11
C LYS A 530 -11.31 4.48 -51.09
N TRP A 531 -11.89 3.34 -51.49
CA TRP A 531 -12.66 2.47 -50.60
C TRP A 531 -11.81 1.98 -49.40
N ALA A 532 -10.58 1.52 -49.67
CA ALA A 532 -9.65 1.03 -48.65
C ALA A 532 -9.26 2.13 -47.64
N VAL A 533 -8.90 3.33 -48.13
CA VAL A 533 -8.52 4.47 -47.26
C VAL A 533 -9.69 4.92 -46.39
N VAL A 534 -10.90 5.02 -46.95
CA VAL A 534 -12.10 5.36 -46.16
C VAL A 534 -12.37 4.28 -45.11
N LEU A 535 -12.19 3.01 -45.43
CA LEU A 535 -12.39 1.91 -44.48
C LEU A 535 -11.37 1.90 -43.33
N LEU A 536 -10.12 2.28 -43.62
CA LEU A 536 -9.02 2.41 -42.65
C LEU A 536 -9.26 3.57 -41.66
N LEU A 537 -9.77 4.70 -42.15
CA LEU A 537 -9.98 5.91 -41.35
C LEU A 537 -11.35 5.96 -40.66
N ASN A 538 -12.37 5.26 -41.19
CA ASN A 538 -13.72 5.25 -40.64
C ASN A 538 -13.90 4.15 -39.57
N LEU A 539 -13.26 4.33 -38.42
CA LEU A 539 -13.29 3.36 -37.32
C LEU A 539 -14.69 3.16 -36.70
N ARG A 540 -15.57 4.18 -36.78
CA ARG A 540 -16.95 4.14 -36.25
C ARG A 540 -17.98 3.59 -37.25
N GLY A 541 -17.60 3.44 -38.52
CA GLY A 541 -18.47 2.98 -39.58
C GLY A 541 -19.58 3.96 -39.94
N VAL A 542 -19.32 5.26 -39.89
CA VAL A 542 -20.30 6.31 -40.24
C VAL A 542 -20.78 6.10 -41.67
N ASP A 543 -22.08 5.85 -41.86
CA ASP A 543 -22.73 5.48 -43.12
C ASP A 543 -22.24 4.14 -43.74
N TRP A 544 -21.80 3.18 -42.93
CA TRP A 544 -21.41 1.82 -43.39
C TRP A 544 -22.26 0.71 -42.76
N SER A 545 -22.25 -0.48 -43.36
CA SER A 545 -22.93 -1.71 -42.88
C SER A 545 -22.56 -2.14 -41.46
N PHE A 546 -21.47 -1.58 -40.91
CA PHE A 546 -20.96 -1.87 -39.58
C PHE A 546 -21.06 -0.70 -38.59
N GLN A 547 -21.86 0.31 -38.91
CA GLN A 547 -22.03 1.49 -38.07
C GLN A 547 -22.37 1.14 -36.62
N ILE A 548 -21.71 1.80 -35.66
CA ILE A 548 -22.00 1.58 -34.24
C ILE A 548 -23.40 2.13 -33.86
N PRO A 549 -24.17 1.45 -32.98
CA PRO A 549 -25.59 1.73 -32.76
C PRO A 549 -25.92 3.01 -31.97
N LYS A 550 -24.94 3.66 -31.31
CA LYS A 550 -25.14 4.86 -30.46
C LYS A 550 -24.18 6.00 -30.83
N MET A 551 -24.24 6.46 -32.07
CA MET A 551 -23.47 7.66 -32.47
C MET A 551 -24.18 8.95 -32.08
N PRO A 552 -23.44 9.99 -31.65
CA PRO A 552 -23.99 11.33 -31.47
C PRO A 552 -24.69 11.80 -32.74
N LYS A 553 -25.99 12.11 -32.62
CA LYS A 553 -26.78 12.64 -33.74
C LYS A 553 -26.51 14.13 -33.88
N LYS A 554 -26.05 14.55 -35.05
CA LYS A 554 -26.12 15.95 -35.46
C LYS A 554 -27.59 16.29 -35.64
N GLY A 555 -28.16 17.19 -34.83
CA GLY A 555 -29.43 17.82 -35.19
C GLY A 555 -29.32 18.56 -36.54
N ALA A 556 -30.39 19.26 -36.94
CA ALA A 556 -30.53 20.05 -38.19
C ALA A 556 -29.54 21.25 -38.34
N ARG A 557 -28.35 21.18 -37.75
CA ARG A 557 -27.37 22.28 -37.60
C ARG A 557 -26.52 22.52 -38.87
N TYR A 558 -26.49 21.57 -39.81
CA TYR A 558 -25.57 21.56 -40.97
C TYR A 558 -26.27 21.21 -42.28
N ASN A 559 -27.12 22.12 -42.75
CA ASN A 559 -27.96 21.94 -43.94
C ASN A 559 -27.19 22.20 -45.25
N SER A 560 -25.97 22.77 -45.16
CA SER A 560 -25.13 23.09 -46.31
C SER A 560 -23.65 22.97 -45.97
N ARG A 561 -22.82 22.79 -47.01
CA ARG A 561 -21.36 22.74 -46.91
C ARG A 561 -20.78 24.01 -46.30
N ALA A 562 -21.25 25.18 -46.73
CA ALA A 562 -20.79 26.48 -46.21
C ALA A 562 -21.08 26.63 -44.71
N ARG A 563 -22.31 26.31 -44.28
CA ARG A 563 -22.69 26.37 -42.87
C ARG A 563 -21.85 25.41 -42.01
N PHE A 564 -21.59 24.21 -42.52
CA PHE A 564 -20.72 23.25 -41.85
C PHE A 564 -19.31 23.80 -41.63
N LEU A 565 -18.69 24.36 -42.68
CA LEU A 565 -17.35 24.93 -42.58
C LEU A 565 -17.31 26.07 -41.56
N VAL A 566 -18.25 27.03 -41.62
CA VAL A 566 -18.31 28.15 -40.67
C VAL A 566 -18.42 27.69 -39.22
N VAL A 567 -19.37 26.80 -38.93
CA VAL A 567 -19.60 26.35 -37.56
C VAL A 567 -18.44 25.49 -37.05
N GLN A 568 -17.87 24.61 -37.88
CA GLN A 568 -16.68 23.84 -37.50
C GLN A 568 -15.47 24.74 -37.28
N SER A 569 -15.30 25.80 -38.07
CA SER A 569 -14.23 26.78 -37.86
C SER A 569 -14.40 27.53 -36.53
N ILE A 570 -15.63 27.92 -36.16
CA ILE A 570 -15.91 28.54 -34.85
C ILE A 570 -15.63 27.55 -33.71
N GLU A 571 -16.06 26.29 -33.85
CA GLU A 571 -15.82 25.24 -32.87
C GLU A 571 -14.31 24.94 -32.74
N LEU A 572 -13.58 24.94 -33.86
CA LEU A 572 -12.13 24.78 -33.88
C LEU A 572 -11.43 25.89 -33.11
N VAL A 573 -11.82 27.16 -33.27
CA VAL A 573 -11.25 28.27 -32.50
C VAL A 573 -11.45 28.06 -31.00
N GLY A 574 -12.65 27.67 -30.57
CA GLY A 574 -12.94 27.38 -29.16
C GLY A 574 -12.13 26.20 -28.62
N VAL A 575 -12.02 25.11 -29.39
CA VAL A 575 -11.24 23.93 -29.00
C VAL A 575 -9.73 24.22 -29.01
N LEU A 576 -9.22 25.02 -29.95
CA LEU A 576 -7.83 25.48 -29.99
C LEU A 576 -7.51 26.32 -28.75
N PHE A 577 -8.38 27.27 -28.41
CA PHE A 577 -8.21 28.08 -27.20
C PHE A 577 -8.16 27.21 -25.93
N MET A 578 -9.05 26.22 -25.82
CA MET A 578 -9.03 25.30 -24.67
C MET A 578 -7.83 24.34 -24.67
N ALA A 579 -7.38 23.87 -25.84
CA ALA A 579 -6.18 23.05 -25.96
C ALA A 579 -4.92 23.84 -25.57
N ASP A 580 -4.84 25.12 -25.98
CA ASP A 580 -3.79 26.07 -25.57
C ASP A 580 -3.82 26.27 -24.05
N LEU A 581 -5.00 26.53 -23.47
CA LEU A 581 -5.20 26.70 -22.03
C LEU A 581 -4.75 25.48 -21.22
N VAL A 582 -5.23 24.29 -21.59
CA VAL A 582 -4.93 23.05 -20.88
C VAL A 582 -3.45 22.69 -21.01
N SER A 583 -2.81 22.97 -22.15
CA SER A 583 -1.37 22.73 -22.34
C SER A 583 -0.52 23.60 -21.43
N HIS A 584 -0.79 24.92 -21.42
CA HIS A 584 -0.05 25.83 -20.54
C HIS A 584 -0.34 25.54 -19.07
N ALA A 585 -1.58 25.22 -18.72
CA ALA A 585 -1.94 24.81 -17.35
C ALA A 585 -1.22 23.51 -16.95
N MET A 586 -1.09 22.53 -17.85
CA MET A 586 -0.36 21.29 -17.60
C MET A 586 1.11 21.56 -17.27
N ILE A 587 1.77 22.45 -18.03
CA ILE A 587 3.15 22.87 -17.79
C ILE A 587 3.26 23.64 -16.47
N ARG A 588 2.36 24.59 -16.23
CA ARG A 588 2.38 25.45 -15.04
C ARG A 588 2.15 24.66 -13.75
N LEU A 589 1.21 23.71 -13.76
CA LEU A 589 0.81 22.97 -12.56
C LEU A 589 1.72 21.79 -12.25
N ASN A 590 2.40 21.22 -13.26
CA ASN A 590 3.14 19.96 -13.09
C ASN A 590 4.63 20.04 -13.43
N PHE A 591 5.04 20.96 -14.32
CA PHE A 591 6.43 21.08 -14.77
C PHE A 591 7.11 22.39 -14.35
N SER A 592 6.43 23.22 -13.55
CA SER A 592 6.93 24.50 -13.06
C SER A 592 6.95 24.54 -11.52
N ARG A 593 7.98 25.13 -10.93
CA ARG A 593 8.10 25.32 -9.48
C ARG A 593 8.76 26.65 -9.14
N ALA A 594 8.37 27.28 -8.04
CA ALA A 594 8.97 28.55 -7.61
C ALA A 594 10.49 28.38 -7.41
N GLY A 595 11.30 29.25 -8.03
CA GLY A 595 12.76 29.21 -7.95
C GLY A 595 13.47 28.29 -8.95
N TYR A 596 12.75 27.57 -9.82
CA TYR A 596 13.33 26.64 -10.80
C TYR A 596 12.83 26.92 -12.23
N PRO A 597 13.70 26.94 -13.26
CA PRO A 597 13.28 27.06 -14.65
C PRO A 597 12.45 25.85 -15.11
N PRO A 598 11.52 26.01 -16.07
CA PRO A 598 10.87 24.87 -16.72
C PRO A 598 11.89 23.87 -17.29
N GLY A 599 11.63 22.58 -17.11
CA GLY A 599 12.49 21.50 -17.62
C GLY A 599 13.65 21.07 -16.71
N THR A 600 13.84 21.70 -15.56
CA THR A 600 14.89 21.32 -14.58
C THR A 600 14.40 20.32 -13.53
N LEU A 601 13.11 19.98 -13.53
CA LEU A 601 12.55 19.05 -12.57
C LEU A 601 12.78 17.60 -13.02
N ASN A 602 13.04 16.73 -12.06
CA ASN A 602 13.08 15.30 -12.31
C ASN A 602 11.67 14.76 -12.52
N SER A 603 11.36 14.41 -13.76
CA SER A 603 10.04 13.92 -14.18
C SER A 603 9.61 12.66 -13.43
N ARG A 604 10.56 11.85 -12.94
CA ARG A 604 10.26 10.66 -12.11
C ARG A 604 9.48 11.02 -10.83
N CYS A 605 9.67 12.25 -10.35
CA CYS A 605 9.19 12.75 -9.07
C CYS A 605 7.87 13.53 -9.18
N LEU A 606 7.38 13.75 -10.40
CA LEU A 606 6.15 14.51 -10.63
C LEU A 606 4.92 13.61 -10.41
N THR A 607 3.89 14.16 -9.79
CA THR A 607 2.61 13.49 -9.58
C THR A 607 1.43 14.47 -9.67
N LEU A 608 0.30 13.97 -10.17
CA LEU A 608 -0.98 14.67 -10.13
C LEU A 608 -1.61 14.67 -8.73
N ARG A 609 -1.17 13.77 -7.84
CA ARG A 609 -1.64 13.73 -6.45
C ARG A 609 -1.06 14.91 -5.70
N ASP A 610 -1.91 15.53 -4.88
CA ASP A 610 -1.52 16.68 -4.07
C ASP A 610 -2.14 16.54 -2.68
N PRO A 611 -1.40 16.84 -1.59
CA PRO A 611 -1.95 16.84 -0.24
C PRO A 611 -3.13 17.81 -0.07
N ASP A 612 -3.18 18.88 -0.88
CA ASP A 612 -4.33 19.76 -0.96
C ASP A 612 -5.35 19.22 -1.98
N PRO A 613 -6.57 18.86 -1.55
CA PRO A 613 -7.59 18.30 -2.43
C PRO A 613 -7.96 19.21 -3.60
N PHE A 614 -7.92 20.54 -3.43
CA PHE A 614 -8.22 21.48 -4.51
C PHE A 614 -7.17 21.38 -5.62
N TRP A 615 -5.89 21.40 -5.27
CA TRP A 615 -4.80 21.29 -6.23
C TRP A 615 -4.74 19.92 -6.89
N GLY A 616 -4.98 18.85 -6.12
CA GLY A 616 -5.05 17.50 -6.67
C GLY A 616 -6.20 17.35 -7.66
N PHE A 617 -7.36 17.94 -7.36
CA PHE A 617 -8.49 17.98 -8.27
C PHE A 617 -8.18 18.79 -9.53
N LEU A 618 -7.61 19.99 -9.38
CA LEU A 618 -7.26 20.86 -10.51
C LEU A 618 -6.24 20.22 -11.46
N LYS A 619 -5.14 19.66 -10.93
CA LYS A 619 -4.13 18.91 -11.69
C LYS A 619 -4.77 17.76 -12.47
N THR A 620 -5.63 17.00 -11.79
CA THR A 620 -6.33 15.86 -12.39
C THR A 620 -7.32 16.29 -13.48
N LEU A 621 -8.05 17.40 -13.28
CA LEU A 621 -8.99 17.96 -14.25
C LEU A 621 -8.27 18.45 -15.51
N VAL A 622 -7.15 19.16 -15.35
CA VAL A 622 -6.31 19.63 -16.45
C VAL A 622 -5.79 18.43 -17.26
N TYR A 623 -5.20 17.45 -16.59
CA TYR A 623 -4.75 16.22 -17.26
C TYR A 623 -5.89 15.48 -17.98
N GLY A 624 -7.01 15.26 -17.29
CA GLY A 624 -8.15 14.49 -17.82
C GLY A 624 -8.87 15.17 -19.00
N SER A 625 -8.84 16.51 -19.06
CA SER A 625 -9.47 17.27 -20.14
C SER A 625 -8.61 17.40 -21.40
N GLY A 626 -7.28 17.29 -21.28
CA GLY A 626 -6.33 17.39 -22.40
C GLY A 626 -6.68 16.47 -23.59
N PRO A 627 -6.80 15.14 -23.38
CA PRO A 627 -7.13 14.21 -24.46
C PRO A 627 -8.43 14.55 -25.20
N TYR A 628 -9.45 15.07 -24.50
CA TYR A 628 -10.69 15.49 -25.14
C TYR A 628 -10.45 16.60 -26.17
N TYR A 629 -9.76 17.68 -25.77
CA TYR A 629 -9.55 18.82 -26.66
C TYR A 629 -8.62 18.49 -27.82
N PHE A 630 -7.53 17.75 -27.59
CA PHE A 630 -6.60 17.38 -28.66
C PHE A 630 -7.22 16.46 -29.71
N ILE A 631 -7.95 15.43 -29.27
CA ILE A 631 -8.62 14.52 -30.19
C ILE A 631 -9.73 15.27 -30.95
N ASN A 632 -10.50 16.14 -30.28
CA ASN A 632 -11.53 16.91 -30.95
C ASN A 632 -10.96 17.92 -31.96
N MET A 633 -9.84 18.57 -31.61
CA MET A 633 -9.11 19.50 -32.49
C MET A 633 -8.68 18.82 -33.78
N GLN A 634 -8.07 17.63 -33.69
CA GLN A 634 -7.65 16.84 -34.85
C GLN A 634 -8.86 16.43 -35.69
N TYR A 635 -9.93 15.98 -35.03
CA TYR A 635 -11.15 15.56 -35.71
C TYR A 635 -11.82 16.71 -36.48
N ILE A 636 -11.97 17.87 -35.85
CA ILE A 636 -12.59 19.05 -36.47
C ILE A 636 -11.72 19.56 -37.62
N THR A 637 -10.40 19.66 -37.42
CA THR A 637 -9.44 20.06 -38.47
C THR A 637 -9.56 19.15 -39.70
N CYS A 638 -9.49 17.84 -39.49
CA CYS A 638 -9.67 16.86 -40.57
C CYS A 638 -11.02 16.99 -41.25
N SER A 639 -12.10 17.25 -40.49
CA SER A 639 -13.44 17.43 -41.05
C SER A 639 -13.55 18.67 -41.94
N ILE A 640 -12.92 19.78 -41.54
CA ILE A 640 -12.88 21.02 -42.32
C ILE A 640 -12.14 20.77 -43.62
N VAL A 641 -10.92 20.23 -43.55
CA VAL A 641 -10.10 19.95 -44.73
C VAL A 641 -10.81 18.98 -45.68
N ALA A 642 -11.33 17.86 -45.18
CA ALA A 642 -11.98 16.86 -46.01
C ALA A 642 -13.28 17.36 -46.67
N VAL A 643 -14.05 18.22 -46.00
CA VAL A 643 -15.26 18.82 -46.60
C VAL A 643 -14.92 20.02 -47.49
N ALA A 644 -13.90 20.80 -47.18
CA ALA A 644 -13.41 21.91 -48.00
C ALA A 644 -12.78 21.43 -49.32
N LEU A 645 -12.13 20.28 -49.32
CA LEU A 645 -11.59 19.66 -50.54
C LEU A 645 -12.61 18.80 -51.30
N GLY A 646 -13.83 18.62 -50.77
CA GLY A 646 -14.87 17.79 -51.40
C GLY A 646 -14.60 16.28 -51.33
N ILE A 647 -13.65 15.86 -50.49
CA ILE A 647 -13.31 14.44 -50.25
C ILE A 647 -14.48 13.73 -49.53
N SER A 648 -15.20 14.45 -48.67
CA SER A 648 -16.31 13.94 -47.86
C SER A 648 -17.43 14.98 -47.71
N GLN A 649 -18.58 14.55 -47.21
CA GLN A 649 -19.75 15.38 -46.96
C GLN A 649 -19.89 15.72 -45.46
N PRO A 650 -20.58 16.81 -45.10
CA PRO A 650 -20.86 17.16 -43.70
C PRO A 650 -21.46 16.03 -42.85
N LYS A 651 -22.26 15.15 -43.47
CA LYS A 651 -22.89 13.99 -42.81
C LYS A 651 -21.89 12.90 -42.38
N ASP A 652 -20.75 12.79 -43.06
CA ASP A 652 -19.71 11.79 -42.77
C ASP A 652 -18.94 12.11 -41.47
N TRP A 653 -19.16 13.29 -40.87
CA TRP A 653 -18.40 13.79 -39.72
C TRP A 653 -19.24 14.03 -38.44
N PRO A 654 -20.04 13.08 -37.93
CA PRO A 654 -20.83 13.28 -36.71
C PRO A 654 -19.93 13.65 -35.52
N PRO A 655 -20.44 14.39 -34.50
CA PRO A 655 -19.68 14.79 -33.33
C PRO A 655 -18.91 13.60 -32.78
N LEU A 656 -17.64 13.85 -32.45
CA LEU A 656 -16.80 12.78 -31.96
C LEU A 656 -17.26 12.33 -30.57
N PHE A 657 -17.60 13.29 -29.72
CA PHE A 657 -18.06 13.09 -28.36
C PHE A 657 -19.58 13.30 -28.24
N GLY A 658 -20.19 12.60 -27.28
CA GLY A 658 -21.58 12.79 -26.88
C GLY A 658 -21.80 14.03 -26.00
N LYS A 659 -22.97 14.14 -25.38
CA LYS A 659 -23.28 15.26 -24.48
C LYS A 659 -22.79 14.98 -23.06
N LEU A 660 -22.00 15.88 -22.50
CA LEU A 660 -21.50 15.76 -21.14
C LEU A 660 -22.62 15.74 -20.09
N ALA A 661 -23.71 16.48 -20.33
CA ALA A 661 -24.90 16.51 -19.48
C ALA A 661 -25.69 15.18 -19.42
N GLU A 662 -25.33 14.17 -20.21
CA GLU A 662 -25.94 12.84 -20.14
C GLU A 662 -25.06 11.84 -19.35
N VAL A 663 -23.86 12.26 -18.93
CA VAL A 663 -22.86 11.41 -18.24
C VAL A 663 -23.15 11.32 -16.75
N THR A 664 -24.16 10.54 -16.40
CA THR A 664 -24.52 10.26 -14.99
C THR A 664 -23.87 8.99 -14.45
N THR A 665 -23.10 8.27 -15.27
CA THR A 665 -22.47 7.00 -14.91
C THR A 665 -21.17 6.81 -15.68
N VAL A 666 -20.22 6.04 -15.13
CA VAL A 666 -18.95 5.72 -15.82
C VAL A 666 -19.23 4.85 -17.05
N ARG A 667 -20.25 4.00 -17.00
CA ARG A 667 -20.73 3.24 -18.17
C ARG A 667 -21.19 4.16 -19.32
N LYS A 668 -21.94 5.23 -19.02
CA LYS A 668 -22.38 6.21 -20.04
C LYS A 668 -21.21 7.05 -20.54
N PHE A 669 -20.24 7.39 -19.69
CA PHE A 669 -19.02 8.07 -20.12
C PHE A 669 -18.36 7.31 -21.27
N TRP A 670 -18.01 6.04 -21.07
CA TRP A 670 -17.33 5.24 -22.10
C TRP A 670 -18.25 4.79 -23.25
N GLY A 671 -19.53 4.55 -22.95
CA GLY A 671 -20.48 3.96 -23.89
C GLY A 671 -21.22 4.94 -24.80
N GLU A 672 -21.29 6.23 -24.44
CA GLU A 672 -22.12 7.23 -25.11
C GLU A 672 -21.42 8.58 -25.29
N PHE A 673 -20.63 9.03 -24.31
CA PHE A 673 -19.92 10.32 -24.38
C PHE A 673 -18.55 10.24 -25.06
N TRP A 674 -17.69 9.30 -24.68
CA TRP A 674 -16.33 9.19 -25.21
C TRP A 674 -16.33 8.84 -26.71
N GLN A 675 -15.21 8.99 -27.40
CA GLN A 675 -15.14 9.00 -28.88
C GLN A 675 -15.67 7.75 -29.63
N GLN A 676 -15.83 6.60 -28.97
CA GLN A 676 -16.33 5.32 -29.51
C GLN A 676 -15.64 4.70 -30.77
N MET A 677 -14.56 5.29 -31.30
CA MET A 677 -13.69 4.77 -32.38
C MET A 677 -13.18 3.35 -32.10
N MET A 678 -12.97 2.99 -30.83
CA MET A 678 -12.44 1.66 -30.46
C MET A 678 -13.53 0.61 -30.20
N ARG A 679 -14.81 1.02 -30.22
CA ARG A 679 -15.93 0.19 -29.76
C ARG A 679 -16.10 -1.07 -30.60
N ARG A 680 -16.03 -0.93 -31.94
CA ARG A 680 -16.32 -2.02 -32.87
C ARG A 680 -15.33 -3.18 -32.68
N PHE A 681 -14.05 -2.94 -32.89
CA PHE A 681 -13.07 -4.02 -32.92
C PHE A 681 -12.91 -4.68 -31.55
N PHE A 682 -12.96 -3.94 -30.44
CA PHE A 682 -12.96 -4.55 -29.11
C PHE A 682 -14.19 -5.43 -28.87
N THR A 683 -15.38 -4.99 -29.31
CA THR A 683 -16.59 -5.82 -29.23
C THR A 683 -16.46 -7.09 -30.08
N THR A 684 -15.87 -7.00 -31.28
CA THR A 684 -15.64 -8.17 -32.13
C THR A 684 -14.68 -9.14 -31.45
N TYR A 685 -13.49 -8.70 -31.04
CA TYR A 685 -12.50 -9.56 -30.38
C TYR A 685 -13.05 -10.22 -29.11
N SER A 686 -13.69 -9.45 -28.24
CA SER A 686 -14.26 -9.97 -26.99
C SER A 686 -15.42 -10.93 -27.19
N ARG A 687 -16.22 -10.73 -28.24
CA ARG A 687 -17.27 -11.69 -28.64
C ARG A 687 -16.68 -13.00 -29.15
N GLN A 688 -15.62 -12.95 -29.96
CA GLN A 688 -14.98 -14.17 -30.46
C GLN A 688 -14.29 -14.93 -29.32
N PHE A 689 -13.66 -14.22 -28.40
CA PHE A 689 -13.07 -14.84 -27.20
C PHE A 689 -14.12 -15.52 -26.32
N THR A 690 -15.23 -14.84 -26.00
CA THR A 690 -16.31 -15.46 -25.19
C THR A 690 -16.97 -16.64 -25.90
N ARG A 691 -17.08 -16.62 -27.23
CA ARG A 691 -17.52 -17.78 -28.02
C ARG A 691 -16.53 -18.94 -27.93
N ALA A 692 -15.22 -18.67 -28.02
CA ALA A 692 -14.18 -19.69 -27.91
C ALA A 692 -14.19 -20.38 -26.53
N LEU A 693 -14.56 -19.65 -25.48
CA LEU A 693 -14.75 -20.20 -24.13
C LEU A 693 -16.11 -20.89 -23.89
N GLY A 694 -16.98 -20.98 -24.91
CA GLY A 694 -18.32 -21.57 -24.76
C GLY A 694 -19.28 -20.75 -23.89
N ILE A 695 -18.99 -19.48 -23.61
CA ILE A 695 -19.84 -18.64 -22.75
C ILE A 695 -21.09 -18.24 -23.52
N LYS A 696 -22.27 -18.65 -23.01
CA LYS A 696 -23.57 -18.38 -23.63
C LYS A 696 -23.82 -16.87 -23.79
N ARG A 697 -24.13 -16.45 -25.02
CA ARG A 697 -24.47 -15.06 -25.36
C ARG A 697 -25.70 -14.58 -24.58
N GLY A 698 -25.67 -13.34 -24.11
CA GLY A 698 -26.79 -12.70 -23.40
C GLY A 698 -26.81 -12.96 -21.89
N THR A 699 -25.83 -13.69 -21.35
CA THR A 699 -25.66 -13.88 -19.91
C THR A 699 -24.83 -12.74 -19.28
N ASN A 700 -24.98 -12.52 -17.97
CA ASN A 700 -24.13 -11.59 -17.21
C ASN A 700 -22.64 -11.96 -17.32
N LEU A 701 -22.33 -13.26 -17.27
CA LEU A 701 -20.96 -13.75 -17.46
C LEU A 701 -20.41 -13.30 -18.82
N SER A 702 -21.17 -13.47 -19.90
CA SER A 702 -20.78 -12.98 -21.24
C SER A 702 -20.57 -11.47 -21.28
N ALA A 703 -21.44 -10.69 -20.64
CA ALA A 703 -21.37 -9.23 -20.64
C ALA A 703 -20.15 -8.71 -19.86
N TYR A 704 -19.92 -9.20 -18.64
CA TYR A 704 -18.80 -8.76 -17.82
C TYR A 704 -17.45 -9.30 -18.31
N THR A 705 -17.38 -10.53 -18.84
CA THR A 705 -16.14 -11.00 -19.49
C THR A 705 -15.76 -10.10 -20.68
N GLN A 706 -16.74 -9.69 -21.50
CA GLN A 706 -16.48 -8.75 -22.60
C GLN A 706 -16.04 -7.37 -22.10
N LEU A 707 -16.65 -6.86 -21.01
CA LEU A 707 -16.28 -5.58 -20.39
C LEU A 707 -14.83 -5.59 -19.91
N TRP A 708 -14.48 -6.55 -19.05
CA TRP A 708 -13.15 -6.66 -18.46
C TRP A 708 -12.09 -6.90 -19.52
N MET A 709 -12.35 -7.77 -20.49
CA MET A 709 -11.44 -8.00 -21.61
C MET A 709 -11.24 -6.74 -22.46
N THR A 710 -12.31 -5.99 -22.75
CA THR A 710 -12.21 -4.74 -23.55
C THR A 710 -11.28 -3.75 -22.87
N PHE A 711 -11.46 -3.52 -21.57
CA PHE A 711 -10.61 -2.61 -20.82
C PHE A 711 -9.18 -3.15 -20.62
N ALA A 712 -9.01 -4.45 -20.37
CA ALA A 712 -7.69 -5.06 -20.25
C ALA A 712 -6.87 -4.94 -21.55
N VAL A 713 -7.45 -5.30 -22.69
CA VAL A 713 -6.78 -5.17 -24.00
C VAL A 713 -6.52 -3.70 -24.31
N SER A 714 -7.46 -2.80 -24.01
CA SER A 714 -7.23 -1.37 -24.17
C SER A 714 -6.05 -0.89 -23.32
N GLY A 715 -5.96 -1.30 -22.06
CA GLY A 715 -4.84 -1.00 -21.18
C GLY A 715 -3.50 -1.46 -21.75
N VAL A 716 -3.43 -2.68 -22.28
CA VAL A 716 -2.20 -3.23 -22.87
C VAL A 716 -1.71 -2.37 -24.04
N PHE A 717 -2.60 -2.00 -24.97
CA PHE A 717 -2.19 -1.18 -26.12
C PHE A 717 -1.83 0.25 -25.74
N HIS A 718 -2.50 0.86 -24.75
CA HIS A 718 -2.10 2.17 -24.24
C HIS A 718 -0.76 2.09 -23.47
N ALA A 719 -0.53 1.05 -22.66
CA ALA A 719 0.75 0.86 -21.98
C ALA A 719 1.87 0.63 -22.99
N ALA A 720 1.61 -0.17 -24.02
CA ALA A 720 2.55 -0.38 -25.11
C ALA A 720 2.85 0.92 -25.84
N SER A 721 1.85 1.79 -26.09
CA SER A 721 2.04 3.08 -26.75
C SER A 721 3.04 3.99 -26.04
N ILE A 722 3.11 3.92 -24.70
CA ILE A 722 4.09 4.68 -23.92
C ILE A 722 5.52 4.15 -24.07
N LEU A 723 5.70 2.88 -24.42
CA LEU A 723 7.03 2.34 -24.69
C LEU A 723 7.65 2.92 -25.97
N LEU A 724 6.84 3.46 -26.89
CA LEU A 724 7.30 4.20 -28.07
C LEU A 724 7.66 5.65 -27.76
N MET A 725 7.24 6.17 -26.60
CA MET A 725 7.52 7.56 -26.25
C MET A 725 8.97 7.69 -25.74
N PRO A 726 9.72 8.70 -26.22
CA PRO A 726 11.00 9.06 -25.63
C PRO A 726 10.81 9.25 -24.13
N SER A 727 11.65 8.60 -23.33
CA SER A 727 11.53 8.61 -21.88
C SER A 727 12.91 8.62 -21.23
N PRO A 728 13.05 9.24 -20.05
CA PRO A 728 14.31 9.24 -19.31
C PRO A 728 14.79 7.82 -18.99
N ALA A 729 16.11 7.62 -19.06
CA ALA A 729 16.74 6.32 -18.86
C ALA A 729 16.52 5.75 -17.43
N ASN A 730 16.33 6.64 -16.45
CA ASN A 730 16.11 6.29 -15.05
C ASN A 730 14.64 5.96 -14.70
N VAL A 731 13.73 5.91 -15.67
CA VAL A 731 12.34 5.48 -15.45
C VAL A 731 12.20 4.04 -15.93
N SER A 732 11.81 3.13 -15.04
CA SER A 732 11.70 1.69 -15.28
C SER A 732 10.58 1.31 -16.25
N PHE A 733 10.52 0.04 -16.66
CA PHE A 733 9.39 -0.48 -17.44
C PHE A 733 8.06 -0.37 -16.66
N TYR A 734 8.09 -0.75 -15.38
CA TYR A 734 6.92 -0.73 -14.51
C TYR A 734 6.37 0.69 -14.35
N GLU A 735 7.23 1.67 -14.04
CA GLU A 735 6.85 3.07 -13.86
C GLU A 735 6.29 3.73 -15.14
N ARG A 736 6.58 3.17 -16.32
CA ARG A 736 6.04 3.63 -17.61
C ARG A 736 4.73 2.96 -18.03
N THR A 737 4.30 1.90 -17.36
CA THR A 737 3.21 1.05 -17.88
C THR A 737 2.14 0.69 -16.85
N ALA A 738 2.51 0.49 -15.58
CA ALA A 738 1.61 -0.07 -14.57
C ALA A 738 0.41 0.83 -14.29
N GLY A 739 0.62 2.14 -14.14
CA GLY A 739 -0.46 3.11 -13.87
C GLY A 739 -1.54 3.12 -14.96
N ILE A 740 -1.16 2.87 -16.21
CA ILE A 740 -2.11 2.75 -17.32
C ILE A 740 -2.96 1.50 -17.15
N MET A 741 -2.34 0.35 -16.85
CA MET A 741 -3.07 -0.89 -16.61
C MET A 741 -4.04 -0.77 -15.44
N TYR A 742 -3.62 -0.16 -14.34
CA TYR A 742 -4.47 0.07 -13.17
C TYR A 742 -5.70 0.90 -13.53
N TYR A 743 -5.51 1.98 -14.28
CA TYR A 743 -6.63 2.83 -14.68
C TYR A 743 -7.64 2.13 -15.57
N PHE A 744 -7.20 1.41 -16.61
CA PHE A 744 -8.16 0.74 -17.50
C PHE A 744 -8.90 -0.40 -16.79
N LEU A 745 -8.22 -1.22 -15.97
CA LEU A 745 -8.87 -2.26 -15.18
C LEU A 745 -9.83 -1.67 -14.14
N TRP A 746 -9.49 -0.52 -13.55
CA TRP A 746 -10.37 0.21 -12.63
C TRP A 746 -11.67 0.64 -13.30
N GLN A 747 -11.66 1.07 -14.57
CA GLN A 747 -12.90 1.41 -15.27
C GLN A 747 -13.87 0.22 -15.35
N ALA A 748 -13.36 -0.99 -15.62
CA ALA A 748 -14.17 -2.20 -15.63
C ALA A 748 -14.70 -2.54 -14.22
N ALA A 749 -13.88 -2.38 -13.19
CA ALA A 749 -14.27 -2.60 -11.79
C ALA A 749 -15.38 -1.62 -11.36
N VAL A 750 -15.20 -0.33 -11.63
CA VAL A 750 -16.17 0.73 -11.30
C VAL A 750 -17.49 0.52 -12.02
N ILE A 751 -17.47 0.18 -13.31
CA ILE A 751 -18.70 -0.12 -14.06
C ILE A 751 -19.40 -1.37 -13.49
N THR A 752 -18.64 -2.40 -13.10
CA THR A 752 -19.22 -3.61 -12.49
C THR A 752 -19.86 -3.29 -11.13
N LEU A 753 -19.19 -2.49 -10.31
CA LEU A 753 -19.71 -2.03 -9.01
C LEU A 753 -20.94 -1.13 -9.20
N GLU A 754 -20.89 -0.20 -10.14
CA GLU A 754 -21.98 0.70 -10.51
C GLU A 754 -23.24 -0.07 -10.91
N ASP A 755 -23.11 -1.06 -11.80
CA ASP A 755 -24.24 -1.91 -12.21
C ASP A 755 -24.79 -2.73 -11.03
N PHE A 756 -23.91 -3.27 -10.17
CA PHE A 756 -24.32 -4.03 -8.99
C PHE A 756 -25.07 -3.14 -7.98
N LEU A 757 -24.58 -1.93 -7.72
CA LEU A 757 -25.22 -0.98 -6.81
C LEU A 757 -26.59 -0.53 -7.35
N GLN A 758 -26.70 -0.25 -8.66
CA GLN A 758 -27.98 0.07 -9.29
C GLN A 758 -28.97 -1.09 -9.19
N TRP A 759 -28.50 -2.32 -9.43
CA TRP A 759 -29.33 -3.53 -9.29
C TRP A 759 -29.78 -3.76 -7.84
N ALA A 760 -28.85 -3.66 -6.88
CA ALA A 760 -29.13 -3.88 -5.46
C ALA A 760 -30.11 -2.83 -4.93
N TRP A 761 -29.91 -1.56 -5.30
CA TRP A 761 -30.82 -0.46 -4.97
C TRP A 761 -32.22 -0.70 -5.52
N LYS A 762 -32.33 -1.01 -6.83
CA LYS A 762 -33.62 -1.27 -7.48
C LYS A 762 -34.35 -2.44 -6.83
N ARG A 763 -33.61 -3.47 -6.39
CA ARG A 763 -34.18 -4.64 -5.70
C ARG A 763 -34.64 -4.33 -4.27
N ALA A 764 -33.92 -3.47 -3.54
CA ALA A 764 -34.22 -3.15 -2.15
C ALA A 764 -35.27 -2.03 -1.99
N PHE A 765 -35.21 -1.01 -2.85
CA PHE A 765 -35.95 0.24 -2.67
C PHE A 765 -36.80 0.65 -3.89
N GLY A 766 -36.77 -0.12 -4.98
CA GLY A 766 -37.46 0.22 -6.23
C GLY A 766 -36.77 1.32 -7.05
N GLU A 767 -37.51 1.96 -7.95
CA GLU A 767 -36.96 3.05 -8.76
C GLU A 767 -36.62 4.28 -7.89
N PRO A 768 -35.42 4.86 -8.02
CA PRO A 768 -35.04 6.03 -7.23
C PRO A 768 -36.00 7.20 -7.44
N LYS A 769 -36.41 7.86 -6.35
CA LYS A 769 -37.20 9.11 -6.39
C LYS A 769 -36.27 10.29 -6.11
N GLY A 770 -36.32 11.35 -6.94
CA GLY A 770 -35.51 12.57 -6.77
C GLY A 770 -34.40 12.78 -7.83
N PRO A 771 -33.55 13.81 -7.69
CA PRO A 771 -32.56 14.21 -8.69
C PRO A 771 -31.30 13.32 -8.68
N THR A 772 -31.46 12.03 -8.98
CA THR A 772 -30.36 11.05 -8.99
C THR A 772 -29.22 11.36 -9.95
N HIS A 773 -29.43 12.27 -10.91
CA HIS A 773 -28.39 12.76 -11.80
C HIS A 773 -27.25 13.45 -11.05
N VAL A 774 -27.52 14.16 -9.94
CA VAL A 774 -26.49 14.82 -9.14
C VAL A 774 -25.54 13.78 -8.51
N LEU A 775 -26.11 12.74 -7.91
CA LEU A 775 -25.33 11.62 -7.36
C LEU A 775 -24.52 10.93 -8.46
N GLY A 776 -25.11 10.76 -9.64
CA GLY A 776 -24.42 10.22 -10.82
C GLY A 776 -23.23 11.07 -11.25
N TYR A 777 -23.37 12.40 -11.29
CA TYR A 777 -22.26 13.30 -11.60
C TYR A 777 -21.14 13.22 -10.55
N LEU A 778 -21.49 13.24 -9.26
CA LEU A 778 -20.51 13.08 -8.18
C LEU A 778 -19.78 11.74 -8.28
N TRP A 779 -20.49 10.65 -8.57
CA TRP A 779 -19.91 9.33 -8.77
C TRP A 779 -18.88 9.32 -9.91
N VAL A 780 -19.23 9.90 -11.06
CA VAL A 780 -18.33 10.00 -12.21
C VAL A 780 -17.11 10.87 -11.87
N ILE A 781 -17.31 12.04 -11.29
CA ILE A 781 -16.24 12.97 -10.91
C ILE A 781 -15.28 12.29 -9.93
N CYS A 782 -15.77 11.70 -8.86
CA CYS A 782 -14.94 11.00 -7.87
C CYS A 782 -14.20 9.80 -8.49
N SER A 783 -14.87 9.02 -9.34
CA SER A 783 -14.24 7.86 -10.00
C SER A 783 -13.03 8.26 -10.85
N PHE A 784 -13.15 9.36 -11.61
CA PHE A 784 -12.05 9.87 -12.42
C PHE A 784 -11.00 10.62 -11.60
N TRP A 785 -11.41 11.38 -10.58
CA TRP A 785 -10.46 12.06 -9.68
C TRP A 785 -9.52 11.08 -8.97
N ILE A 786 -10.05 9.93 -8.53
CA ILE A 786 -9.26 8.88 -7.88
C ILE A 786 -8.33 8.18 -8.89
N SER A 787 -8.81 7.92 -10.11
CA SER A 787 -8.14 6.98 -11.02
C SER A 787 -7.25 7.62 -12.08
N LEU A 788 -7.54 8.84 -12.53
CA LEU A 788 -6.72 9.56 -13.53
C LEU A 788 -5.28 9.86 -13.08
N PRO A 789 -4.96 10.02 -11.78
CA PRO A 789 -3.58 10.13 -11.35
C PRO A 789 -2.71 8.93 -11.71
N TRP A 790 -3.24 7.70 -11.81
CA TRP A 790 -2.42 6.54 -12.19
C TRP A 790 -1.79 6.67 -13.60
N PRO A 791 -2.54 6.93 -14.69
CA PRO A 791 -1.96 7.13 -16.00
C PRO A 791 -1.34 8.53 -16.13
N GLY A 792 -1.84 9.52 -15.39
CA GLY A 792 -1.27 10.87 -15.40
C GLY A 792 0.16 10.91 -14.89
N ASP A 793 0.45 10.22 -13.79
CA ASP A 793 1.81 10.11 -13.26
C ASP A 793 2.73 9.40 -14.26
N VAL A 794 2.24 8.38 -14.97
CA VAL A 794 2.99 7.74 -16.07
C VAL A 794 3.33 8.75 -17.15
N MET A 795 2.38 9.59 -17.59
CA MET A 795 2.62 10.62 -18.61
C MET A 795 3.64 11.66 -18.15
N LEU A 796 3.54 12.11 -16.90
CA LEU A 796 4.49 13.06 -16.30
C LEU A 796 5.90 12.48 -16.28
N ARG A 797 6.06 11.22 -15.87
CA ARG A 797 7.36 10.52 -15.80
C ARG A 797 8.05 10.34 -17.14
N VAL A 798 7.28 10.25 -18.23
CA VAL A 798 7.82 10.23 -19.59
C VAL A 798 7.91 11.64 -20.20
N LYS A 799 7.80 12.69 -19.38
CA LYS A 799 7.88 14.11 -19.78
C LYS A 799 6.82 14.53 -20.80
N MET A 800 5.72 13.78 -20.90
CA MET A 800 4.64 14.13 -21.81
C MET A 800 3.85 15.32 -21.25
N GLY A 801 3.80 16.41 -22.03
CA GLY A 801 3.19 17.67 -21.61
C GLY A 801 4.17 18.68 -20.99
N GLU A 802 5.48 18.39 -20.99
CA GLU A 802 6.52 19.34 -20.56
C GLU A 802 6.66 20.53 -21.52
N VAL A 803 6.28 20.34 -22.79
CA VAL A 803 6.30 21.36 -23.85
C VAL A 803 4.90 21.51 -24.43
N ALA A 804 4.49 22.76 -24.68
CA ALA A 804 3.24 23.06 -25.34
C ALA A 804 3.28 22.52 -26.78
N PRO A 805 2.33 21.65 -27.17
CA PRO A 805 2.33 21.06 -28.51
C PRO A 805 1.84 22.05 -29.58
N LEU A 806 1.23 23.15 -29.18
CA LEU A 806 0.76 24.21 -30.06
C LEU A 806 1.79 25.35 -30.06
N PRO A 807 2.08 25.97 -31.21
CA PRO A 807 2.98 27.12 -31.30
C PRO A 807 2.34 28.42 -30.79
N THR A 808 1.05 28.40 -30.45
CA THR A 808 0.31 29.54 -29.92
C THR A 808 0.56 29.71 -28.42
N ALA A 809 0.39 30.93 -27.93
CA ALA A 809 0.52 31.27 -26.50
C ALA A 809 -0.64 32.18 -26.05
N TRP A 810 -1.84 31.98 -26.59
CA TRP A 810 -2.98 32.87 -26.36
C TRP A 810 -3.38 32.96 -24.88
N THR A 811 -3.16 31.88 -24.14
CA THR A 811 -3.56 31.74 -22.74
C THR A 811 -2.38 31.76 -21.76
N ALA A 812 -1.14 31.82 -22.25
CA ALA A 812 0.07 31.76 -21.42
C ALA A 812 0.05 32.82 -20.30
N GLY A 813 -0.21 34.08 -20.64
CA GLY A 813 -0.28 35.17 -19.66
C GLY A 813 -1.46 35.09 -18.67
N LEU A 814 -2.53 34.34 -19.00
CA LEU A 814 -3.61 34.03 -18.06
C LEU A 814 -3.15 32.96 -17.06
N VAL A 815 -2.50 31.90 -17.56
CA VAL A 815 -2.01 30.78 -16.78
C VAL A 815 -0.86 31.16 -15.86
N GLU A 816 0.00 32.10 -16.26
CA GLU A 816 1.09 32.62 -15.42
C GLU A 816 0.60 33.25 -14.11
N ARG A 817 -0.64 33.74 -14.07
CA ARG A 817 -1.27 34.27 -12.85
C ARG A 817 -1.63 33.19 -11.83
N ILE A 818 -1.64 31.92 -12.23
CA ILE A 818 -1.82 30.81 -11.31
C ILE A 818 -0.55 30.70 -10.45
N PRO A 819 -0.66 30.78 -9.11
CA PRO A 819 0.50 30.74 -8.23
C PRO A 819 1.21 29.39 -8.35
N LEU A 820 2.54 29.42 -8.35
CA LEU A 820 3.35 28.20 -8.20
C LEU A 820 3.36 27.81 -6.72
N ARG A 821 3.31 26.51 -6.47
CA ARG A 821 3.43 25.94 -5.13
C ARG A 821 4.79 25.28 -4.93
#